data_AF-A0A9E2MGQ2-F1
#
_entry.id   AF-A0A9E2MGQ2-F1
#
_cell.length_a   1.000
_cell.length_b   1.000
_cell.length_c   1.000
_cell.angle_alpha   90.00
_cell.angle_beta   90.00
_cell.angle_gamma   90.00
#
_symmetry.space_group_name_H-M   'P 1'
#
loop_
_entity.id
_entity.type
_entity.pdbx_description
1 polymer ?
#
loop_
_entity_poly.entity_id
_entity_poly.type
_entity_poly.pdbx_seq_one_letter_code
_entity_poly.pdbx_strand_id
1 'polypeptide(L)'
;VIAPRVTPTVTPDITGTLQALILAAGPPSSTPTATHTPSLTPTASRTPLPTFTPTVTLTPSPTPTITPSPRLPMLTPALPNDEKEAFRVADWSPNQFNYAIALMEGYPENLPRTDSTEEAEYYAAFYCAAVMQSEALLNYPNVPAAAGWRWGLAYNLARTGDPRANLQYAALLTQALNSGKASPENLADWVRLQDPRLTITSPSPPNLGEGSTGQLLELNTTGGSAFLWLAESTSGYTVYSLSSEIDFPNQAQSETFWGDLTRDRVDELIIFTLGPQPRKLYFPRVFDLTKTPPKELYFAPNQGFEIGLENEYQWAAVQNAQGSANLQFAATVYPPCPVTITHTYRWTGQSLERTLADYDLRPISSLLSYCEPLVGQAAGVWGPEAAIPIMETLLPDWPPPQSSFALDAHDEWRYRLGIYHALMGNTEAAEAYLGGIIDSPAVAGSRWITPAREFMADSRTPAGLYQACVDASFCDPRLALQNWVASLPPEEAGNVLYHLGSGGVAIRYTHSFDFEGDGNPERWFTFRHKVSGRLEFWIVVETEEGAQALFVDTVDTNQPTLTRYTNHEGQSIVWLGSQQSFRLERFPNTNEVSISLLPPSYFYADLTNQITDNAMRSLLSGFSALIIRTELIDLYESDSFACLNSEDCAHFAYALGLASELSGDEETAVEAYLTLWWDYFESPFTTIARLKLAYKPGYGPPPTFTPTPTITPTYTPTQTPTSTPTETPTVTNTIDPNVTPTITLTPSITPTPIFSYTPSPTSTVTPTPTDTATINPYP
;
A
#
# COMPACT_ATOMS: atom_id res chain seq x y z
N VAL A 1 -31.17 46.36 36.10
CA VAL A 1 -32.43 46.93 35.53
C VAL A 1 -32.54 46.40 34.11
N ILE A 2 -33.53 45.66 33.60
CA ILE A 2 -34.70 44.90 34.07
C ILE A 2 -34.92 43.89 32.91
N ALA A 3 -35.23 42.63 33.23
CA ALA A 3 -35.68 41.59 32.30
C ALA A 3 -37.13 41.84 31.80
N PRO A 4 -37.63 41.08 30.81
CA PRO A 4 -38.59 40.00 31.12
C PRO A 4 -38.39 38.77 30.21
N ARG A 5 -38.60 37.49 30.53
CA ARG A 5 -39.52 36.65 31.35
C ARG A 5 -40.94 36.39 30.77
N VAL A 6 -41.04 35.27 30.03
CA VAL A 6 -41.99 34.12 30.08
C VAL A 6 -43.52 34.37 29.99
N THR A 7 -44.21 33.67 29.05
CA THR A 7 -45.24 32.61 29.33
C THR A 7 -45.80 31.92 28.06
N PRO A 8 -46.41 30.71 28.19
CA PRO A 8 -46.58 29.67 27.14
C PRO A 8 -48.05 29.33 26.77
N THR A 9 -48.27 28.58 25.68
CA THR A 9 -49.51 27.84 25.31
C THR A 9 -49.25 27.10 23.99
N VAL A 10 -49.72 25.90 23.62
CA VAL A 10 -50.56 24.83 24.18
C VAL A 10 -50.39 23.59 23.26
N THR A 11 -50.46 22.39 23.84
CA THR A 11 -50.50 21.05 23.20
C THR A 11 -51.74 20.84 22.31
N PRO A 12 -51.74 19.81 21.44
CA PRO A 12 -52.72 18.76 21.73
C PRO A 12 -52.14 17.34 21.70
N ASP A 13 -52.72 16.56 22.58
CA ASP A 13 -52.55 15.15 22.91
C ASP A 13 -53.64 14.35 22.17
N ILE A 14 -53.29 13.26 21.46
CA ILE A 14 -54.23 12.17 21.18
C ILE A 14 -53.47 10.83 21.24
N THR A 15 -53.68 10.16 22.37
CA THR A 15 -53.49 8.74 22.63
C THR A 15 -54.64 7.92 22.03
N GLY A 16 -54.38 6.67 21.60
CA GLY A 16 -55.42 5.77 21.09
C GLY A 16 -54.97 4.36 20.72
N THR A 17 -54.61 3.58 21.73
CA THR A 17 -54.74 2.11 21.89
C THR A 17 -55.35 1.25 20.78
N LEU A 18 -54.74 0.08 20.50
CA LEU A 18 -55.46 -1.20 20.36
C LEU A 18 -54.55 -2.42 20.55
N GLN A 19 -54.88 -3.22 21.57
CA GLN A 19 -54.36 -4.56 21.86
C GLN A 19 -55.41 -5.61 21.45
N ALA A 20 -54.90 -6.81 21.13
CA ALA A 20 -55.38 -8.16 21.49
C ALA A 20 -56.01 -9.09 20.42
N LEU A 21 -55.27 -10.18 20.20
CA LEU A 21 -55.63 -11.62 20.15
C LEU A 21 -56.74 -12.15 19.20
N ILE A 22 -56.46 -13.26 18.49
CA ILE A 22 -56.81 -14.66 18.88
C ILE A 22 -56.17 -15.70 17.91
N LEU A 23 -55.86 -16.86 18.51
CA LEU A 23 -55.29 -18.15 18.06
C LEU A 23 -55.96 -18.87 16.85
N ALA A 24 -55.24 -19.76 16.14
CA ALA A 24 -55.12 -21.21 16.46
C ALA A 24 -54.65 -22.13 15.29
N ALA A 25 -53.92 -23.20 15.70
CA ALA A 25 -53.82 -24.57 15.14
C ALA A 25 -52.71 -24.95 14.13
N GLY A 26 -51.83 -25.87 14.57
CA GLY A 26 -50.82 -26.61 13.78
C GLY A 26 -51.37 -27.84 13.04
N PRO A 27 -50.53 -28.75 12.48
CA PRO A 27 -49.92 -29.84 13.29
C PRO A 27 -48.46 -30.24 12.89
N PRO A 28 -47.82 -31.20 13.63
CA PRO A 28 -46.38 -31.45 13.58
C PRO A 28 -45.98 -32.64 12.69
N SER A 29 -44.72 -32.66 12.25
CA SER A 29 -44.09 -33.83 11.60
C SER A 29 -42.91 -34.33 12.41
N SER A 30 -42.98 -35.59 12.82
CA SER A 30 -41.97 -36.37 13.52
C SER A 30 -41.02 -37.10 12.56
N THR A 31 -40.06 -37.83 13.14
CA THR A 31 -39.38 -39.08 12.69
C THR A 31 -37.91 -38.91 12.23
N PRO A 32 -36.98 -39.87 12.48
CA PRO A 32 -36.72 -40.68 13.68
C PRO A 32 -35.25 -40.68 14.17
N THR A 33 -35.08 -41.05 15.43
CA THR A 33 -33.82 -41.44 16.09
C THR A 33 -33.40 -42.86 15.65
N ALA A 34 -32.14 -43.05 15.26
CA ALA A 34 -31.53 -44.36 15.07
C ALA A 34 -30.55 -44.66 16.22
N THR A 35 -30.91 -45.67 17.02
CA THR A 35 -30.10 -46.28 18.07
C THR A 35 -29.21 -47.35 17.46
N HIS A 36 -27.88 -47.26 17.63
CA HIS A 36 -26.98 -48.36 17.31
C HIS A 36 -26.24 -48.85 18.56
N THR A 37 -26.52 -50.11 18.88
CA THR A 37 -25.92 -50.96 19.92
C THR A 37 -24.47 -51.34 19.55
N PRO A 38 -23.49 -51.28 20.46
CA PRO A 38 -22.15 -51.82 20.21
C PRO A 38 -22.13 -53.34 20.42
N SER A 39 -21.64 -54.08 19.41
CA SER A 39 -21.38 -55.52 19.48
C SER A 39 -19.87 -55.76 19.52
N LEU A 40 -19.39 -56.39 20.58
CA LEU A 40 -18.02 -56.88 20.76
C LEU A 40 -17.89 -58.30 20.21
N THR A 41 -16.87 -58.58 19.38
CA THR A 41 -16.12 -59.86 19.31
C THR A 41 -14.92 -59.73 18.35
N PRO A 42 -13.87 -60.58 18.44
CA PRO A 42 -12.48 -60.17 18.33
C PRO A 42 -11.74 -60.77 17.12
N THR A 43 -10.42 -60.49 17.06
CA THR A 43 -9.32 -61.30 16.46
C THR A 43 -8.80 -60.83 15.11
N ALA A 44 -7.56 -60.35 15.04
CA ALA A 44 -6.35 -61.14 14.69
C ALA A 44 -5.18 -60.19 14.35
N SER A 45 -4.17 -60.18 15.22
CA SER A 45 -2.87 -59.56 14.92
C SER A 45 -2.12 -60.42 13.90
N ARG A 46 -1.66 -59.80 12.80
CA ARG A 46 -0.66 -60.37 11.90
C ARG A 46 0.42 -59.34 11.63
N THR A 47 1.58 -59.58 12.22
CA THR A 47 2.87 -58.94 11.93
C THR A 47 3.37 -59.35 10.55
N PRO A 48 3.78 -58.41 9.68
CA PRO A 48 4.65 -58.71 8.54
C PRO A 48 6.13 -58.43 8.84
N LEU A 49 6.95 -59.30 8.27
CA LEU A 49 8.40 -59.49 8.41
C LEU A 49 9.24 -58.31 7.86
N PRO A 50 10.44 -58.04 8.42
CA PRO A 50 11.35 -57.01 7.92
C PRO A 50 11.93 -57.36 6.55
N THR A 51 11.89 -56.38 5.62
CA THR A 51 12.57 -56.47 4.33
C THR A 51 13.85 -55.65 4.42
N PHE A 52 15.00 -56.32 4.27
CA PHE A 52 16.30 -55.68 4.13
C PHE A 52 16.46 -55.14 2.71
N THR A 53 16.66 -53.82 2.58
CA THR A 53 17.11 -53.19 1.33
C THR A 53 18.35 -52.36 1.66
N PRO A 54 19.51 -52.60 1.02
CA PRO A 54 20.70 -51.79 1.26
C PRO A 54 20.57 -50.44 0.55
N THR A 55 20.41 -49.36 1.32
CA THR A 55 20.45 -47.99 0.81
C THR A 55 21.91 -47.54 0.70
N VAL A 56 22.31 -47.11 -0.50
CA VAL A 56 23.60 -46.47 -0.75
C VAL A 56 23.57 -45.06 -0.15
N THR A 57 24.34 -44.85 0.92
CA THR A 57 24.52 -43.53 1.55
C THR A 57 25.45 -42.68 0.69
N LEU A 58 24.90 -41.64 0.04
CA LEU A 58 25.69 -40.55 -0.52
C LEU A 58 26.10 -39.62 0.61
N THR A 59 27.40 -39.47 0.84
CA THR A 59 27.97 -38.54 1.82
C THR A 59 27.73 -37.10 1.37
N PRO A 60 26.97 -36.26 2.10
CA PRO A 60 26.84 -34.85 1.77
C PRO A 60 28.15 -34.11 2.04
N SER A 61 28.58 -33.33 1.05
CA SER A 61 29.67 -32.35 1.16
C SER A 61 29.34 -31.33 2.27
N PRO A 62 30.30 -30.91 3.11
CA PRO A 62 30.05 -29.96 4.18
C PRO A 62 29.63 -28.61 3.58
N THR A 63 28.33 -28.33 3.65
CA THR A 63 27.81 -26.97 3.49
C THR A 63 28.27 -26.17 4.71
N PRO A 64 28.85 -24.97 4.56
CA PRO A 64 29.20 -24.14 5.70
C PRO A 64 27.91 -23.81 6.47
N THR A 65 27.74 -24.43 7.63
CA THR A 65 26.66 -24.12 8.56
C THR A 65 26.88 -22.72 9.09
N ILE A 66 26.12 -21.75 8.58
CA ILE A 66 25.98 -20.44 9.21
C ILE A 66 25.37 -20.72 10.58
N THR A 67 26.15 -20.52 11.65
CA THR A 67 25.62 -20.65 13.00
C THR A 67 24.65 -19.48 13.20
N PRO A 68 23.36 -19.73 13.49
CA PRO A 68 22.42 -18.65 13.75
C PRO A 68 22.94 -17.83 14.93
N SER A 69 22.99 -16.50 14.77
CA SER A 69 23.30 -15.59 15.85
C SER A 69 22.40 -15.92 17.06
N PRO A 70 22.94 -15.94 18.29
CA PRO A 70 22.14 -16.24 19.47
C PRO A 70 20.97 -15.25 19.55
N ARG A 71 19.74 -15.76 19.53
CA ARG A 71 18.52 -14.95 19.74
C ARG A 71 18.68 -14.20 21.05
N LEU A 72 18.53 -12.88 21.03
CA LEU A 72 18.53 -12.10 22.26
C LEU A 72 17.35 -12.55 23.12
N PRO A 73 17.55 -12.85 24.41
CA PRO A 73 16.47 -13.29 25.28
C PRO A 73 15.43 -12.17 25.41
N MET A 74 14.22 -12.38 24.91
CA MET A 74 13.08 -11.53 25.27
C MET A 74 12.81 -11.68 26.76
N LEU A 75 12.52 -10.56 27.44
CA LEU A 75 12.16 -10.58 28.86
C LEU A 75 10.93 -11.49 29.02
N THR A 76 11.06 -12.61 29.73
CA THR A 76 9.97 -13.57 29.94
C THR A 76 8.71 -12.82 30.44
N PRO A 77 7.52 -13.08 29.90
CA PRO A 77 6.29 -12.44 30.39
C PRO A 77 6.10 -12.81 31.86
N ALA A 78 6.25 -11.83 32.73
CA ALA A 78 5.89 -11.95 34.15
C ALA A 78 4.93 -10.80 34.41
N LEU A 79 3.68 -11.07 34.77
CA LEU A 79 2.75 -10.02 35.18
C LEU A 79 3.25 -9.41 36.49
N PRO A 80 3.38 -8.08 36.60
CA PRO A 80 3.77 -7.45 37.85
C PRO A 80 2.65 -7.62 38.88
N ASN A 81 3.02 -7.67 40.17
CA ASN A 81 2.05 -7.64 41.26
C ASN A 81 1.24 -6.32 41.20
N ASP A 82 -0.01 -6.34 41.67
CA ASP A 82 -0.95 -5.19 41.67
C ASP A 82 -0.52 -3.98 42.53
N GLU A 83 0.73 -3.95 43.01
CA GLU A 83 1.27 -2.90 43.86
C GLU A 83 1.82 -1.72 43.03
N LYS A 84 0.92 -0.93 42.41
CA LYS A 84 1.30 0.28 41.65
C LYS A 84 2.23 1.20 42.45
N GLU A 85 2.02 1.32 43.76
CA GLU A 85 2.79 2.18 44.64
C GLU A 85 4.25 1.72 44.81
N ALA A 86 4.54 0.45 44.53
CA ALA A 86 5.89 -0.11 44.64
C ALA A 86 6.82 0.32 43.50
N PHE A 87 6.28 0.89 42.42
CA PHE A 87 7.04 1.27 41.24
C PHE A 87 7.35 2.78 41.18
N ARG A 88 8.47 3.10 40.53
CA ARG A 88 8.93 4.42 40.12
C ARG A 88 9.50 4.36 38.70
N VAL A 89 9.59 5.50 38.03
CA VAL A 89 10.34 5.57 36.77
C VAL A 89 11.84 5.42 37.07
N ALA A 90 12.51 4.59 36.28
CA ALA A 90 13.93 4.28 36.42
C ALA A 90 14.79 5.39 35.82
N ASP A 91 15.89 5.73 36.49
CA ASP A 91 16.90 6.63 35.92
C ASP A 91 17.71 5.85 34.86
N TRP A 92 17.68 6.33 33.62
CA TRP A 92 18.35 5.69 32.49
C TRP A 92 19.65 6.38 32.12
N SER A 93 20.74 5.63 32.08
CA SER A 93 22.05 6.02 31.56
C SER A 93 22.19 5.72 30.07
N PRO A 94 23.21 6.28 29.38
CA PRO A 94 23.52 5.92 27.98
C PRO A 94 23.69 4.41 27.74
N ASN A 95 24.18 3.66 28.74
CA ASN A 95 24.33 2.20 28.62
C ASN A 95 22.99 1.47 28.67
N GLN A 96 22.02 1.95 29.45
CA GLN A 96 20.66 1.40 29.46
C GLN A 96 19.95 1.67 28.13
N PHE A 97 20.13 2.86 27.54
CA PHE A 97 19.66 3.14 26.18
C PHE A 97 20.29 2.21 25.14
N ASN A 98 21.61 2.03 25.16
CA ASN A 98 22.28 1.09 24.25
C ASN A 98 21.71 -0.34 24.37
N TYR A 99 21.46 -0.79 25.59
CA TYR A 99 20.87 -2.11 25.84
C TYR A 99 19.44 -2.20 25.30
N ALA A 100 18.59 -1.22 25.58
CA ALA A 100 17.21 -1.19 25.10
C ALA A 100 17.12 -1.09 23.57
N ILE A 101 17.97 -0.25 22.95
CA ILE A 101 18.05 -0.13 21.49
C ILE A 101 18.43 -1.48 20.87
N ALA A 102 19.44 -2.17 21.41
CA ALA A 102 19.84 -3.48 20.91
C ALA A 102 18.74 -4.54 21.04
N LEU A 103 17.95 -4.50 22.12
CA LEU A 103 16.76 -5.36 22.26
C LEU A 103 15.71 -5.05 21.20
N MET A 104 15.41 -3.78 20.95
CA MET A 104 14.40 -3.37 19.96
C MET A 104 14.86 -3.65 18.53
N GLU A 105 16.15 -3.52 18.23
CA GLU A 105 16.70 -3.92 16.93
C GLU A 105 16.71 -5.44 16.74
N GLY A 106 16.74 -6.22 17.83
CA GLY A 106 16.64 -7.68 17.79
C GLY A 106 15.21 -8.22 17.86
N TYR A 107 14.22 -7.39 18.21
CA TYR A 107 12.83 -7.81 18.39
C TYR A 107 12.21 -8.42 17.11
N PRO A 108 12.39 -7.83 15.91
CA PRO A 108 11.82 -8.38 14.68
C PRO A 108 12.22 -9.84 14.40
N GLU A 109 13.43 -10.26 14.82
CA GLU A 109 13.92 -11.65 14.65
C GLU A 109 13.16 -12.68 15.50
N ASN A 110 12.32 -12.22 16.43
CA ASN A 110 11.48 -13.07 17.26
C ASN A 110 10.05 -13.21 16.72
N LEU A 111 9.67 -12.44 15.70
CA LEU A 111 8.38 -12.58 15.04
C LEU A 111 8.35 -13.87 14.20
N PRO A 112 7.19 -14.55 14.09
CA PRO A 112 7.03 -15.67 13.17
C PRO A 112 7.40 -15.27 11.74
N ARG A 113 8.10 -16.15 11.01
CA ARG A 113 8.39 -15.99 9.58
C ARG A 113 7.90 -17.23 8.83
N THR A 114 6.87 -17.06 8.04
CA THR A 114 6.08 -18.04 7.31
C THR A 114 5.59 -17.51 5.96
N ASP A 115 5.26 -16.21 5.77
CA ASP A 115 4.78 -15.62 4.50
C ASP A 115 5.10 -14.11 4.27
N SER A 116 4.72 -13.52 3.12
CA SER A 116 5.06 -12.14 2.70
C SER A 116 4.38 -11.02 3.49
N THR A 117 3.19 -11.24 4.07
CA THR A 117 2.54 -10.28 4.97
C THR A 117 3.34 -10.07 6.25
N GLU A 118 4.06 -11.10 6.70
CA GLU A 118 4.92 -11.01 7.87
C GLU A 118 6.23 -10.25 7.57
N GLU A 119 6.60 -10.03 6.30
CA GLU A 119 7.76 -9.21 5.95
C GLU A 119 7.48 -7.73 6.21
N ALA A 120 6.27 -7.25 5.92
CA ALA A 120 5.85 -5.89 6.28
C ALA A 120 5.84 -5.68 7.80
N GLU A 121 5.26 -6.63 8.56
CA GLU A 121 5.24 -6.61 10.02
C GLU A 121 6.66 -6.68 10.62
N TYR A 122 7.52 -7.51 10.05
CA TYR A 122 8.93 -7.61 10.42
C TYR A 122 9.65 -6.27 10.33
N TYR A 123 9.46 -5.54 9.23
CA TYR A 123 10.12 -4.24 9.06
C TYR A 123 9.44 -3.12 9.88
N ALA A 124 8.11 -3.14 10.02
CA ALA A 124 7.37 -2.21 10.86
C ALA A 124 7.83 -2.27 12.34
N ALA A 125 8.20 -3.45 12.82
CA ALA A 125 8.67 -3.65 14.19
C ALA A 125 9.99 -2.91 14.53
N PHE A 126 10.76 -2.44 13.54
CA PHE A 126 11.91 -1.54 13.79
C PHE A 126 11.51 -0.14 14.29
N TYR A 127 10.22 0.21 14.25
CA TYR A 127 9.71 1.48 14.79
C TYR A 127 10.11 1.68 16.26
N CYS A 128 10.02 0.64 17.08
CA CYS A 128 10.42 0.72 18.50
C CYS A 128 11.91 1.03 18.67
N ALA A 129 12.77 0.54 17.78
CA ALA A 129 14.19 0.89 17.80
C ALA A 129 14.42 2.37 17.45
N ALA A 130 13.67 2.90 16.47
CA ALA A 130 13.69 4.33 16.13
C ALA A 130 13.21 5.20 17.30
N VAL A 131 12.14 4.81 18.00
CA VAL A 131 11.67 5.51 19.21
C VAL A 131 12.76 5.53 20.28
N MET A 132 13.38 4.38 20.57
CA MET A 132 14.43 4.30 21.59
C MET A 132 15.69 5.12 21.24
N GLN A 133 16.10 5.13 19.97
CA GLN A 133 17.22 5.95 19.52
C GLN A 133 16.90 7.43 19.61
N SER A 134 15.66 7.82 19.32
CA SER A 134 15.19 9.20 19.46
C SER A 134 15.16 9.64 20.92
N GLU A 135 14.67 8.82 21.84
CA GLU A 135 14.71 9.11 23.28
C GLU A 135 16.14 9.22 23.80
N ALA A 136 17.03 8.34 23.37
CA ALA A 136 18.44 8.40 23.74
C ALA A 136 19.08 9.71 23.28
N LEU A 137 18.74 10.19 22.08
CA LEU A 137 19.23 11.46 21.54
C LEU A 137 18.61 12.67 22.23
N LEU A 138 17.35 12.58 22.67
CA LEU A 138 16.68 13.63 23.46
C LEU A 138 17.38 13.81 24.81
N ASN A 139 17.66 12.71 25.51
CA ASN A 139 18.27 12.73 26.85
C ASN A 139 19.79 12.99 26.81
N TYR A 140 20.48 12.47 25.79
CA TYR A 140 21.93 12.43 25.71
C TYR A 140 22.47 12.82 24.32
N PRO A 141 22.21 14.05 23.83
CA PRO A 141 22.56 14.44 22.45
C PRO A 141 24.07 14.50 22.17
N ASN A 142 24.89 14.63 23.21
CA ASN A 142 26.32 14.93 23.11
C ASN A 142 27.24 13.81 23.63
N VAL A 143 26.70 12.63 23.96
CA VAL A 143 27.54 11.50 24.40
C VAL A 143 28.22 10.82 23.21
N PRO A 144 29.35 10.09 23.40
CA PRO A 144 30.03 9.41 22.30
C PRO A 144 29.14 8.45 21.49
N ALA A 145 28.17 7.80 22.14
CA ALA A 145 27.22 6.90 21.51
C ALA A 145 26.21 7.62 20.59
N ALA A 146 26.00 8.93 20.77
CA ALA A 146 24.99 9.69 20.04
C ALA A 146 25.24 9.75 18.52
N ALA A 147 26.49 9.60 18.07
CA ALA A 147 26.77 9.48 16.64
C ALA A 147 26.15 8.20 16.07
N GLY A 148 26.37 7.06 16.74
CA GLY A 148 25.79 5.76 16.34
C GLY A 148 24.26 5.77 16.40
N TRP A 149 23.67 6.40 17.42
CA TRP A 149 22.21 6.51 17.52
C TRP A 149 21.58 7.32 16.39
N ARG A 150 22.22 8.39 15.89
CA ARG A 150 21.67 9.17 14.76
C ARG A 150 21.68 8.36 13.47
N TRP A 151 22.76 7.63 13.19
CA TRP A 151 22.83 6.74 12.03
C TRP A 151 21.85 5.57 12.14
N GLY A 152 21.78 4.94 13.32
CA GLY A 152 20.81 3.90 13.62
C GLY A 152 19.37 4.38 13.44
N LEU A 153 19.05 5.60 13.91
CA LEU A 153 17.74 6.22 13.77
C LEU A 153 17.37 6.42 12.31
N ALA A 154 18.26 7.02 11.52
CA ALA A 154 18.02 7.22 10.08
C ALA A 154 17.75 5.87 9.37
N TYR A 155 18.50 4.82 9.72
CA TYR A 155 18.31 3.49 9.15
C TYR A 155 17.02 2.80 9.62
N ASN A 156 16.64 2.92 10.89
CA ASN A 156 15.38 2.35 11.40
C ASN A 156 14.15 3.06 10.85
N LEU A 157 14.21 4.37 10.68
CA LEU A 157 13.18 5.12 9.96
C LEU A 157 13.10 4.64 8.51
N ALA A 158 14.23 4.41 7.84
CA ALA A 158 14.24 3.90 6.47
C ALA A 158 13.62 2.49 6.38
N ARG A 159 13.91 1.61 7.34
CA ARG A 159 13.33 0.26 7.41
C ARG A 159 11.81 0.26 7.55
N THR A 160 11.27 1.24 8.26
CA THR A 160 9.84 1.38 8.51
C THR A 160 9.10 2.14 7.42
N GLY A 161 9.79 2.58 6.35
CA GLY A 161 9.22 3.42 5.30
C GLY A 161 8.91 4.84 5.76
N ASP A 162 9.47 5.29 6.89
CA ASP A 162 9.19 6.62 7.45
C ASP A 162 9.93 7.71 6.63
N PRO A 163 9.22 8.70 6.08
CA PRO A 163 9.81 9.74 5.21
C PRO A 163 10.87 10.59 5.92
N ARG A 164 10.88 10.62 7.27
CA ARG A 164 11.90 11.34 8.05
C ARG A 164 13.30 10.75 7.88
N ALA A 165 13.42 9.49 7.47
CA ALA A 165 14.71 8.86 7.22
C ALA A 165 15.61 9.71 6.31
N ASN A 166 15.03 10.19 5.21
CA ASN A 166 15.77 10.95 4.21
C ASN A 166 16.20 12.33 4.74
N LEU A 167 15.37 12.96 5.57
CA LEU A 167 15.72 14.20 6.28
C LEU A 167 16.88 13.98 7.26
N GLN A 168 16.89 12.85 7.98
CA GLN A 168 17.97 12.50 8.91
C GLN A 168 19.29 12.28 8.17
N TYR A 169 19.27 11.55 7.04
CA TYR A 169 20.47 11.39 6.21
C TYR A 169 20.97 12.72 5.65
N ALA A 170 20.07 13.56 5.13
CA ALA A 170 20.42 14.90 4.64
C ALA A 170 21.10 15.76 5.73
N ALA A 171 20.58 15.73 6.96
CA ALA A 171 21.16 16.45 8.09
C ALA A 171 22.54 15.90 8.49
N LEU A 172 22.70 14.58 8.54
CA LEU A 172 23.98 13.91 8.85
C LEU A 172 25.07 14.25 7.82
N LEU A 173 24.73 14.20 6.54
CA LEU A 173 25.66 14.52 5.44
C LEU A 173 26.01 16.01 5.44
N THR A 174 25.03 16.89 5.61
CA THR A 174 25.24 18.34 5.74
C THR A 174 26.21 18.66 6.89
N GLN A 175 25.99 18.05 8.06
CA GLN A 175 26.86 18.24 9.21
C GLN A 175 28.29 17.73 8.94
N ALA A 176 28.44 16.57 8.30
CA ALA A 176 29.73 15.97 8.01
C ALA A 176 30.57 16.82 7.05
N LEU A 177 29.94 17.30 5.98
CA LEU A 177 30.56 18.17 4.98
C LEU A 177 31.00 19.51 5.59
N ASN A 178 30.10 20.17 6.33
CA ASN A 178 30.40 21.47 6.94
C ASN A 178 31.38 21.41 8.12
N SER A 179 31.56 20.23 8.73
CA SER A 179 32.57 20.02 9.78
C SER A 179 33.92 19.51 9.23
N GLY A 180 34.05 19.32 7.92
CA GLY A 180 35.26 18.79 7.29
C GLY A 180 35.55 17.32 7.62
N LYS A 181 34.57 16.59 8.17
CA LYS A 181 34.67 15.13 8.40
C LYS A 181 34.55 14.35 7.11
N ALA A 182 33.86 14.90 6.13
CA ALA A 182 33.72 14.40 4.77
C ALA A 182 33.92 15.57 3.77
N SER A 183 34.25 15.22 2.53
CA SER A 183 34.22 16.09 1.36
C SER A 183 33.42 15.39 0.25
N PRO A 184 32.93 16.11 -0.78
CA PRO A 184 32.20 15.49 -1.88
C PRO A 184 32.94 14.30 -2.52
N GLU A 185 34.28 14.36 -2.59
CA GLU A 185 35.12 13.33 -3.23
C GLU A 185 35.27 12.06 -2.38
N ASN A 186 35.23 12.17 -1.05
CA ASN A 186 35.40 11.03 -0.14
C ASN A 186 34.09 10.60 0.54
N LEU A 187 32.98 11.26 0.21
CA LEU A 187 31.69 11.08 0.87
C LEU A 187 31.26 9.60 0.85
N ALA A 188 31.53 8.89 -0.25
CA ALA A 188 31.12 7.50 -0.40
C ALA A 188 31.84 6.52 0.53
N ASP A 189 33.13 6.70 0.72
CA ASP A 189 33.89 5.89 1.67
C ASP A 189 33.61 6.30 3.11
N TRP A 190 33.37 7.59 3.35
CA TRP A 190 33.00 8.11 4.66
C TRP A 190 31.65 7.56 5.14
N VAL A 191 30.60 7.57 4.29
CA VAL A 191 29.28 7.01 4.63
C VAL A 191 29.40 5.53 4.96
N ARG A 192 30.11 4.74 4.14
CA ARG A 192 30.32 3.31 4.36
C ARG A 192 31.05 3.01 5.68
N LEU A 193 31.93 3.92 6.11
CA LEU A 193 32.60 3.82 7.41
C LEU A 193 31.65 4.12 8.58
N GLN A 194 30.70 5.04 8.41
CA GLN A 194 29.70 5.34 9.43
C GLN A 194 28.65 4.23 9.56
N ASP A 195 28.16 3.73 8.42
CA ASP A 195 27.21 2.62 8.35
C ASP A 195 27.56 1.69 7.17
N PRO A 196 28.14 0.51 7.44
CA PRO A 196 28.51 -0.45 6.41
C PRO A 196 27.34 -1.01 5.60
N ARG A 197 26.09 -0.80 6.04
CA ARG A 197 24.87 -1.22 5.34
C ARG A 197 24.50 -0.26 4.21
N LEU A 198 25.15 0.89 4.12
CA LEU A 198 24.85 1.96 3.18
C LEU A 198 25.95 2.12 2.14
N THR A 199 25.55 2.40 0.92
CA THR A 199 26.43 2.91 -0.13
C THR A 199 25.83 4.17 -0.71
N ILE A 200 26.67 5.03 -1.28
CA ILE A 200 26.21 6.26 -1.92
C ILE A 200 26.87 6.37 -3.29
N THR A 201 26.04 6.62 -4.28
CA THR A 201 26.40 6.89 -5.67
C THR A 201 26.11 8.35 -5.95
N SER A 202 26.85 8.91 -6.91
CA SER A 202 26.66 10.29 -7.33
C SER A 202 26.57 10.34 -8.85
N PRO A 203 25.39 10.08 -9.43
CA PRO A 203 25.18 10.30 -10.85
C PRO A 203 25.34 11.80 -11.18
N SER A 204 26.18 12.12 -12.16
CA SER A 204 26.35 13.49 -12.63
C SER A 204 25.20 13.88 -13.55
N PRO A 205 24.50 15.00 -13.29
CA PRO A 205 23.49 15.51 -14.20
C PRO A 205 24.12 15.95 -15.54
N PRO A 206 23.44 15.73 -16.68
CA PRO A 206 23.98 16.09 -17.98
C PRO A 206 24.09 17.60 -18.19
N ASN A 207 23.10 18.38 -17.72
CA ASN A 207 23.09 19.83 -17.88
C ASN A 207 22.34 20.54 -16.72
N LEU A 208 23.05 21.37 -15.94
CA LEU A 208 22.49 22.14 -14.82
C LEU A 208 22.41 23.65 -15.07
N GLY A 209 22.67 24.10 -16.30
CA GLY A 209 22.85 25.51 -16.61
C GLY A 209 24.19 26.08 -16.10
N GLU A 210 24.53 27.30 -16.54
CA GLU A 210 25.79 27.95 -16.18
C GLU A 210 25.82 28.32 -14.68
N GLY A 211 26.82 27.81 -13.95
CA GLY A 211 27.11 28.21 -12.56
C GLY A 211 26.50 27.33 -11.46
N SER A 212 25.68 26.34 -11.81
CA SER A 212 25.14 25.36 -10.86
C SER A 212 26.19 24.28 -10.52
N THR A 213 26.47 24.10 -9.23
CA THR A 213 27.40 23.07 -8.71
C THR A 213 26.69 21.92 -8.00
N GLY A 214 25.37 21.80 -8.20
CA GLY A 214 24.58 20.78 -7.53
C GLY A 214 24.90 19.36 -7.99
N GLN A 215 24.72 18.39 -7.10
CA GLN A 215 25.04 16.98 -7.34
C GLN A 215 23.93 16.09 -6.77
N LEU A 216 23.45 15.13 -7.56
CA LEU A 216 22.53 14.11 -7.09
C LEU A 216 23.34 13.09 -6.27
N LEU A 217 22.84 12.81 -5.07
CA LEU A 217 23.34 11.79 -4.18
C LEU A 217 22.26 10.71 -4.05
N GLU A 218 22.61 9.48 -4.42
CA GLU A 218 21.73 8.33 -4.28
C GLU A 218 22.29 7.42 -3.18
N LEU A 219 21.60 7.39 -2.05
CA LEU A 219 21.92 6.56 -0.90
C LEU A 219 21.20 5.23 -1.03
N ASN A 220 21.96 4.17 -1.31
CA ASN A 220 21.45 2.83 -1.56
C ASN A 220 21.45 1.99 -0.28
N THR A 221 20.40 1.19 -0.13
CA THR A 221 20.22 0.19 0.92
C THR A 221 19.79 -1.14 0.31
N THR A 222 19.64 -2.19 1.11
CA THR A 222 19.04 -3.46 0.65
C THR A 222 17.54 -3.35 0.34
N GLY A 223 16.87 -2.31 0.84
CA GLY A 223 15.44 -2.06 0.64
C GLY A 223 15.12 -1.00 -0.42
N GLY A 224 16.10 -0.55 -1.21
CA GLY A 224 15.93 0.53 -2.19
C GLY A 224 16.79 1.75 -1.90
N SER A 225 16.43 2.88 -2.51
CA SER A 225 17.29 4.07 -2.57
C SER A 225 16.61 5.33 -2.04
N ALA A 226 17.39 6.17 -1.35
CA ALA A 226 17.00 7.54 -1.01
C ALA A 226 17.78 8.52 -1.88
N PHE A 227 17.07 9.52 -2.41
CA PHE A 227 17.62 10.53 -3.30
C PHE A 227 17.71 11.88 -2.59
N LEU A 228 18.89 12.47 -2.72
CA LEU A 228 19.33 13.67 -2.02
C LEU A 228 20.00 14.63 -3.01
N TRP A 229 19.85 15.94 -2.80
CA TRP A 229 20.50 16.96 -3.61
C TRP A 229 21.55 17.70 -2.80
N LEU A 230 22.83 17.54 -3.16
CA LEU A 230 23.93 18.31 -2.59
C LEU A 230 24.07 19.63 -3.33
N ALA A 231 23.95 20.74 -2.60
CA ALA A 231 24.23 22.08 -3.11
C ALA A 231 25.42 22.70 -2.36
N GLU A 232 26.35 23.28 -3.10
CA GLU A 232 27.45 24.07 -2.54
C GLU A 232 27.10 25.57 -2.61
N SER A 233 27.38 26.28 -1.52
CA SER A 233 27.18 27.72 -1.39
C SER A 233 28.40 28.38 -0.74
N THR A 234 28.45 29.71 -0.74
CA THR A 234 29.48 30.46 0.00
C THR A 234 29.45 30.20 1.50
N SER A 235 28.31 29.73 2.04
CA SER A 235 28.13 29.36 3.46
C SER A 235 28.49 27.90 3.77
N GLY A 236 28.92 27.12 2.77
CA GLY A 236 29.18 25.69 2.89
C GLY A 236 28.19 24.85 2.10
N TYR A 237 28.09 23.57 2.48
CA TYR A 237 27.25 22.59 1.82
C TYR A 237 25.87 22.50 2.47
N THR A 238 24.83 22.28 1.67
CA THR A 238 23.50 21.91 2.14
C THR A 238 23.03 20.70 1.34
N VAL A 239 22.57 19.66 2.04
CA VAL A 239 21.95 18.50 1.42
C VAL A 239 20.44 18.60 1.60
N TYR A 240 19.70 18.58 0.49
CA TYR A 240 18.25 18.60 0.48
C TYR A 240 17.70 17.19 0.26
N SER A 241 16.64 16.84 0.97
CA SER A 241 15.90 15.61 0.72
C SER A 241 15.03 15.78 -0.52
N LEU A 242 15.14 14.85 -1.48
CA LEU A 242 14.28 14.81 -2.66
C LEU A 242 13.19 13.77 -2.48
N SER A 243 13.55 12.48 -2.51
CA SER A 243 12.63 11.36 -2.37
C SER A 243 13.25 10.18 -1.63
N SER A 244 12.40 9.35 -1.03
CA SER A 244 12.81 8.14 -0.33
C SER A 244 12.02 6.98 -0.92
N GLU A 245 12.64 6.26 -1.84
CA GLU A 245 12.08 5.05 -2.45
C GLU A 245 12.62 3.81 -1.72
N ILE A 246 12.83 3.93 -0.41
CA ILE A 246 13.25 2.84 0.46
C ILE A 246 12.00 2.12 0.94
N ASP A 247 11.84 0.88 0.48
CA ASP A 247 10.77 -0.03 0.84
C ASP A 247 11.40 -1.42 1.04
N PHE A 248 11.77 -1.71 2.29
CA PHE A 248 12.38 -2.99 2.65
C PHE A 248 11.46 -4.19 2.39
N PRO A 249 10.15 -4.14 2.70
CA PRO A 249 9.23 -5.22 2.36
C PRO A 249 9.18 -5.56 0.87
N ASN A 250 9.12 -4.57 -0.02
CA ASN A 250 8.96 -4.82 -1.46
C ASN A 250 10.28 -4.77 -2.26
N GLN A 251 11.39 -4.42 -1.61
CA GLN A 251 12.71 -4.20 -2.22
C GLN A 251 12.61 -3.31 -3.46
N ALA A 252 11.99 -2.14 -3.28
CA ALA A 252 11.74 -1.18 -4.34
C ALA A 252 13.03 -0.88 -5.12
N GLN A 253 13.01 -1.12 -6.43
CA GLN A 253 14.07 -0.69 -7.32
C GLN A 253 13.73 0.70 -7.82
N SER A 254 14.71 1.59 -7.90
CA SER A 254 14.51 2.95 -8.39
C SER A 254 15.41 3.22 -9.57
N GLU A 255 14.90 3.99 -10.52
CA GLU A 255 15.67 4.49 -11.64
C GLU A 255 15.56 6.01 -11.70
N THR A 256 16.60 6.63 -12.25
CA THR A 256 16.65 8.07 -12.47
C THR A 256 17.07 8.38 -13.90
N PHE A 257 16.47 9.40 -14.48
CA PHE A 257 16.92 9.98 -15.73
C PHE A 257 16.68 11.49 -15.76
N TRP A 258 17.11 12.11 -16.85
CA TRP A 258 17.19 13.56 -16.99
C TRP A 258 16.49 14.02 -18.27
N GLY A 259 15.87 15.19 -18.25
CA GLY A 259 15.41 15.86 -19.46
C GLY A 259 14.81 17.25 -19.23
N ASP A 260 15.00 18.16 -20.19
CA ASP A 260 14.43 19.53 -20.23
C ASP A 260 12.92 19.53 -20.57
N LEU A 261 12.11 19.27 -19.54
CA LEU A 261 10.65 19.29 -19.55
C LEU A 261 10.10 20.72 -19.46
N THR A 262 10.80 21.64 -18.79
CA THR A 262 10.34 23.03 -18.57
C THR A 262 10.75 24.01 -19.68
N ARG A 263 11.63 23.60 -20.60
CA ARG A 263 12.14 24.36 -21.76
C ARG A 263 13.03 25.53 -21.39
N ASP A 264 13.68 25.47 -20.24
CA ASP A 264 14.63 26.49 -19.80
C ASP A 264 16.10 26.10 -20.07
N ARG A 265 16.32 24.96 -20.76
CA ARG A 265 17.62 24.36 -21.08
C ARG A 265 18.39 23.85 -19.87
N VAL A 266 17.71 23.62 -18.76
CA VAL A 266 18.22 22.85 -17.62
C VAL A 266 17.46 21.54 -17.59
N ASP A 267 18.16 20.42 -17.36
CA ASP A 267 17.47 19.14 -17.29
C ASP A 267 16.79 18.99 -15.91
N GLU A 268 15.52 18.63 -15.90
CA GLU A 268 14.83 18.17 -14.70
C GLU A 268 15.31 16.78 -14.29
N LEU A 269 15.33 16.52 -12.98
CA LEU A 269 15.54 15.18 -12.42
C LEU A 269 14.22 14.42 -12.39
N ILE A 270 14.18 13.23 -12.99
CA ILE A 270 13.05 12.31 -12.90
C ILE A 270 13.49 11.09 -12.09
N ILE A 271 12.75 10.79 -11.03
CA ILE A 271 12.96 9.63 -10.14
C ILE A 271 11.72 8.77 -10.19
N PHE A 272 11.86 7.46 -10.43
CA PHE A 272 10.72 6.56 -10.45
C PHE A 272 11.06 5.18 -9.92
N THR A 273 10.04 4.50 -9.40
CA THR A 273 10.19 3.22 -8.72
C THR A 273 9.67 2.10 -9.62
N LEU A 274 10.54 1.14 -9.89
CA LEU A 274 10.25 -0.15 -10.50
C LEU A 274 9.66 -1.09 -9.43
N GLY A 275 8.36 -1.04 -9.25
CA GLY A 275 7.63 -2.00 -8.42
C GLY A 275 7.28 -3.31 -9.16
N PRO A 276 7.06 -4.43 -8.45
CA PRO A 276 6.57 -5.67 -9.06
C PRO A 276 5.18 -5.45 -9.65
N GLN A 277 5.11 -5.39 -10.98
CA GLN A 277 3.90 -5.33 -11.81
C GLN A 277 2.77 -4.49 -11.22
N PRO A 278 2.94 -3.15 -11.17
CA PRO A 278 1.96 -2.30 -10.56
C PRO A 278 0.66 -2.35 -11.38
N ARG A 279 -0.44 -2.69 -10.70
CA ARG A 279 -1.79 -2.63 -11.29
C ARG A 279 -2.21 -1.20 -11.58
N LYS A 280 -1.62 -0.23 -10.87
CA LYS A 280 -1.86 1.21 -11.00
C LYS A 280 -0.59 1.91 -11.43
N LEU A 281 -0.69 2.88 -12.33
CA LEU A 281 0.45 3.73 -12.67
C LEU A 281 0.92 4.51 -11.44
N TYR A 282 2.18 4.33 -11.06
CA TYR A 282 2.87 5.23 -10.13
C TYR A 282 3.58 6.31 -10.93
N PHE A 283 3.27 7.57 -10.61
CA PHE A 283 3.93 8.70 -11.24
C PHE A 283 5.35 8.86 -10.72
N PRO A 284 6.30 9.22 -11.59
CA PRO A 284 7.63 9.58 -11.16
C PRO A 284 7.58 10.91 -10.39
N ARG A 285 8.58 11.13 -9.54
CA ARG A 285 8.81 12.44 -8.94
C ARG A 285 9.76 13.24 -9.83
N VAL A 286 9.33 14.44 -10.20
CA VAL A 286 10.06 15.30 -11.15
C VAL A 286 10.51 16.56 -10.43
N PHE A 287 11.78 16.95 -10.54
CA PHE A 287 12.32 18.10 -9.84
C PHE A 287 12.99 19.10 -10.78
N ASP A 288 12.52 20.36 -10.71
CA ASP A 288 13.17 21.54 -11.30
C ASP A 288 14.40 21.91 -10.46
N LEU A 289 15.56 21.76 -11.09
CA LEU A 289 16.87 22.01 -10.49
C LEU A 289 17.35 23.46 -10.64
N THR A 290 16.60 24.32 -11.32
CA THR A 290 16.89 25.77 -11.36
C THR A 290 16.56 26.47 -10.05
N LYS A 291 15.85 25.79 -9.15
CA LYS A 291 15.50 26.28 -7.80
C LYS A 291 16.40 25.65 -6.76
N THR A 292 16.66 26.40 -5.69
CA THR A 292 17.35 25.89 -4.49
C THR A 292 16.51 26.28 -3.27
N PRO A 293 15.89 25.32 -2.55
CA PRO A 293 15.90 23.87 -2.82
C PRO A 293 15.26 23.50 -4.18
N PRO A 294 15.61 22.33 -4.76
CA PRO A 294 14.92 21.81 -5.94
C PRO A 294 13.41 21.77 -5.73
N LYS A 295 12.65 22.17 -6.75
CA LYS A 295 11.20 22.28 -6.68
C LYS A 295 10.56 21.09 -7.40
N GLU A 296 9.71 20.34 -6.71
CA GLU A 296 8.95 19.27 -7.34
C GLU A 296 7.91 19.82 -8.34
N LEU A 297 7.83 19.18 -9.50
CA LEU A 297 6.85 19.42 -10.55
C LEU A 297 5.78 18.33 -10.46
N TYR A 298 4.53 18.74 -10.26
CA TYR A 298 3.43 17.81 -10.03
C TYR A 298 2.71 17.43 -11.33
N PHE A 299 2.13 16.22 -11.35
CA PHE A 299 1.19 15.82 -12.38
C PHE A 299 -0.17 16.48 -12.15
N ALA A 300 -0.89 16.72 -13.23
CA ALA A 300 -2.28 17.11 -13.17
C ALA A 300 -3.14 16.02 -12.50
N PRO A 301 -4.35 16.34 -12.07
CA PRO A 301 -5.29 15.36 -11.52
C PRO A 301 -5.79 14.32 -12.50
N ASN A 302 -6.27 13.20 -11.96
CA ASN A 302 -6.95 12.13 -12.72
C ASN A 302 -6.15 11.59 -13.91
N GLN A 303 -4.82 11.77 -13.87
CA GLN A 303 -3.92 11.29 -14.90
C GLN A 303 -3.59 9.80 -14.73
N GLY A 304 -3.78 9.29 -13.50
CA GLY A 304 -3.52 7.91 -13.14
C GLY A 304 -4.43 6.97 -13.93
N PHE A 305 -3.91 5.79 -14.23
CA PHE A 305 -4.68 4.74 -14.89
C PHE A 305 -4.26 3.38 -14.37
N GLU A 306 -5.17 2.41 -14.43
CA GLU A 306 -4.86 1.03 -14.08
C GLU A 306 -4.21 0.35 -15.28
N ILE A 307 -2.95 -0.07 -15.17
CA ILE A 307 -2.22 -0.70 -16.29
C ILE A 307 -2.72 -2.13 -16.52
N GLY A 308 -3.19 -2.82 -15.47
CA GLY A 308 -3.64 -4.22 -15.52
C GLY A 308 -2.58 -5.22 -15.04
N LEU A 309 -2.84 -6.52 -15.28
CA LEU A 309 -1.95 -7.62 -14.89
C LEU A 309 -0.81 -7.79 -15.91
N GLU A 310 0.40 -8.08 -15.44
CA GLU A 310 1.58 -8.40 -16.26
C GLU A 310 1.99 -7.30 -17.24
N ASN A 311 2.77 -6.34 -16.74
CA ASN A 311 3.38 -5.30 -17.54
C ASN A 311 4.90 -5.24 -17.38
N GLU A 312 5.58 -4.96 -18.47
CA GLU A 312 6.87 -4.28 -18.46
C GLU A 312 6.58 -2.82 -18.80
N TYR A 313 7.06 -1.88 -17.98
CA TYR A 313 6.87 -0.45 -18.20
C TYR A 313 8.17 0.32 -18.05
N GLN A 314 8.21 1.47 -18.70
CA GLN A 314 9.34 2.39 -18.65
C GLN A 314 8.84 3.82 -18.70
N TRP A 315 9.63 4.71 -18.09
CA TRP A 315 9.51 6.15 -18.22
C TRP A 315 10.70 6.68 -19.02
N ALA A 316 10.46 7.65 -19.90
CA ALA A 316 11.51 8.28 -20.69
C ALA A 316 11.19 9.74 -21.01
N ALA A 317 12.23 10.57 -21.15
CA ALA A 317 12.11 11.89 -21.73
C ALA A 317 12.20 11.77 -23.27
N VAL A 318 11.14 12.16 -23.98
CA VAL A 318 11.06 12.07 -25.45
C VAL A 318 11.00 13.47 -26.07
N GLN A 319 11.86 13.72 -27.04
CA GLN A 319 11.88 14.99 -27.77
C GLN A 319 10.69 15.06 -28.73
N ASN A 320 9.91 16.13 -28.65
CA ASN A 320 8.85 16.40 -29.61
C ASN A 320 9.42 17.05 -30.90
N ALA A 321 8.58 17.18 -31.93
CA ALA A 321 8.97 17.77 -33.22
C ALA A 321 9.47 19.23 -33.13
N GLN A 322 9.20 19.91 -32.00
CA GLN A 322 9.61 21.28 -31.71
C GLN A 322 10.90 21.33 -30.85
N GLY A 323 11.51 20.19 -30.53
CA GLY A 323 12.72 20.07 -29.73
C GLY A 323 12.52 20.30 -28.23
N SER A 324 11.29 20.17 -27.73
CA SER A 324 11.03 20.16 -26.27
C SER A 324 10.89 18.73 -25.78
N ALA A 325 11.40 18.41 -24.58
CA ALA A 325 11.16 17.10 -24.01
C ALA A 325 9.75 17.02 -23.43
N ASN A 326 9.04 15.95 -23.76
CA ASN A 326 7.86 15.49 -23.06
C ASN A 326 8.28 14.31 -22.18
N LEU A 327 7.53 14.06 -21.11
CA LEU A 327 7.70 12.87 -20.31
C LEU A 327 6.77 11.78 -20.87
N GLN A 328 7.29 10.60 -21.17
CA GLN A 328 6.52 9.51 -21.75
C GLN A 328 6.56 8.29 -20.84
N PHE A 329 5.38 7.72 -20.62
CA PHE A 329 5.19 6.39 -20.06
C PHE A 329 4.89 5.43 -21.21
N ALA A 330 5.51 4.25 -21.20
CA ALA A 330 5.17 3.17 -22.10
C ALA A 330 5.08 1.84 -21.34
N ALA A 331 4.05 1.05 -21.59
CA ALA A 331 3.92 -0.31 -21.06
C ALA A 331 3.39 -1.28 -22.11
N THR A 332 3.87 -2.52 -22.07
CA THR A 332 3.28 -3.61 -22.86
C THR A 332 2.50 -4.54 -21.95
N VAL A 333 1.23 -4.78 -22.27
CA VAL A 333 0.30 -5.59 -21.49
C VAL A 333 -0.29 -6.72 -22.33
N TYR A 334 -0.83 -7.74 -21.66
CA TYR A 334 -1.54 -8.88 -22.29
C TYR A 334 -0.66 -9.70 -23.26
N PRO A 335 0.23 -10.57 -22.77
CA PRO A 335 1.14 -11.35 -23.63
C PRO A 335 0.47 -12.12 -24.80
N PRO A 336 -0.74 -12.70 -24.67
CA PRO A 336 -1.42 -13.36 -25.80
C PRO A 336 -1.89 -12.40 -26.89
N CYS A 337 -2.08 -11.12 -26.56
CA CYS A 337 -2.53 -10.07 -27.46
C CYS A 337 -1.83 -8.75 -27.09
N PRO A 338 -0.53 -8.59 -27.40
CA PRO A 338 0.28 -7.50 -26.85
C PRO A 338 -0.24 -6.13 -27.28
N VAL A 339 -0.59 -5.30 -26.29
CA VAL A 339 -0.90 -3.88 -26.47
C VAL A 339 0.20 -3.05 -25.85
N THR A 340 0.77 -2.14 -26.63
CA THR A 340 1.67 -1.11 -26.13
C THR A 340 0.85 0.14 -25.81
N ILE A 341 0.73 0.45 -24.52
CA ILE A 341 0.09 1.66 -24.01
C ILE A 341 1.16 2.73 -23.90
N THR A 342 0.97 3.88 -24.56
CA THR A 342 1.89 5.02 -24.49
C THR A 342 1.16 6.27 -24.06
N HIS A 343 1.55 6.85 -22.91
CA HIS A 343 1.02 8.11 -22.42
C HIS A 343 2.11 9.19 -22.45
N THR A 344 1.81 10.34 -23.03
CA THR A 344 2.75 11.47 -23.11
C THR A 344 2.27 12.65 -22.30
N TYR A 345 3.10 13.11 -21.37
CA TYR A 345 2.87 14.21 -20.46
C TYR A 345 3.69 15.43 -20.84
N ARG A 346 3.07 16.61 -20.80
CA ARG A 346 3.69 17.89 -21.13
C ARG A 346 3.55 18.85 -19.97
N TRP A 347 4.64 19.55 -19.66
CA TRP A 347 4.60 20.65 -18.69
C TRP A 347 3.82 21.84 -19.25
N THR A 348 2.82 22.31 -18.51
CA THR A 348 1.97 23.46 -18.89
C THR A 348 2.40 24.78 -18.27
N GLY A 349 3.48 24.78 -17.48
CA GLY A 349 3.88 25.90 -16.63
C GLY A 349 3.41 25.75 -15.17
N GLN A 350 2.46 24.83 -14.93
CA GLN A 350 1.90 24.56 -13.61
C GLN A 350 1.92 23.08 -13.24
N SER A 351 1.60 22.19 -14.18
CA SER A 351 1.55 20.74 -13.98
C SER A 351 2.00 19.97 -15.22
N LEU A 352 2.35 18.69 -15.05
CA LEU A 352 2.51 17.71 -16.12
C LEU A 352 1.14 17.14 -16.48
N GLU A 353 0.64 17.45 -17.68
CA GLU A 353 -0.67 17.02 -18.18
C GLU A 353 -0.54 16.00 -19.31
N ARG A 354 -1.37 14.95 -19.31
CA ARG A 354 -1.43 13.98 -20.42
C ARG A 354 -1.97 14.68 -21.65
N THR A 355 -1.14 14.71 -22.69
CA THR A 355 -1.45 15.31 -23.99
C THR A 355 -1.82 14.29 -25.05
N LEU A 356 -1.40 13.04 -24.87
CA LEU A 356 -1.66 11.94 -25.80
C LEU A 356 -1.73 10.62 -25.04
N ALA A 357 -2.71 9.79 -25.38
CA ALA A 357 -2.75 8.37 -25.07
C ALA A 357 -2.80 7.60 -26.40
N ASP A 358 -1.94 6.61 -26.56
CA ASP A 358 -1.86 5.76 -27.75
C ASP A 358 -1.86 4.29 -27.34
N TYR A 359 -2.52 3.46 -28.14
CA TYR A 359 -2.75 2.04 -27.88
C TYR A 359 -2.38 1.23 -29.13
N ASP A 360 -1.11 0.87 -29.26
CA ASP A 360 -0.59 0.08 -30.40
C ASP A 360 -0.79 -1.41 -30.13
N LEU A 361 -1.76 -2.01 -30.83
CA LEU A 361 -2.01 -3.45 -30.77
C LEU A 361 -1.21 -4.17 -31.85
N ARG A 362 -0.47 -5.22 -31.45
CA ARG A 362 0.25 -6.11 -32.38
C ARG A 362 -0.34 -7.52 -32.34
N PRO A 363 -1.42 -7.80 -33.09
CA PRO A 363 -2.10 -9.07 -33.00
C PRO A 363 -1.23 -10.20 -33.54
N ILE A 364 -1.19 -11.32 -32.81
CA ILE A 364 -0.58 -12.56 -33.27
C ILE A 364 -1.70 -13.40 -33.88
N SER A 365 -1.62 -13.69 -35.19
CA SER A 365 -2.72 -14.31 -35.95
C SER A 365 -3.23 -15.63 -35.36
N SER A 366 -2.35 -16.44 -34.74
CA SER A 366 -2.72 -17.69 -34.08
C SER A 366 -3.39 -17.52 -32.71
N LEU A 367 -3.39 -16.31 -32.14
CA LEU A 367 -3.88 -16.01 -30.80
C LEU A 367 -5.01 -14.96 -30.79
N LEU A 368 -5.55 -14.58 -31.94
CA LEU A 368 -6.63 -13.58 -32.05
C LEU A 368 -7.83 -13.85 -31.14
N SER A 369 -8.16 -15.12 -30.87
CA SER A 369 -9.26 -15.48 -29.96
C SER A 369 -9.04 -15.03 -28.51
N TYR A 370 -7.79 -14.77 -28.10
CA TYR A 370 -7.44 -14.29 -26.77
C TYR A 370 -7.52 -12.75 -26.64
N CYS A 371 -7.82 -12.04 -27.74
CA CYS A 371 -7.92 -10.58 -27.74
C CYS A 371 -9.29 -10.05 -27.27
N GLU A 372 -10.36 -10.86 -27.25
CA GLU A 372 -11.66 -10.38 -26.75
C GLU A 372 -11.65 -10.03 -25.26
N PRO A 373 -11.07 -10.84 -24.34
CA PRO A 373 -10.96 -10.46 -22.93
C PRO A 373 -10.23 -9.14 -22.71
N LEU A 374 -9.20 -8.87 -23.52
CA LEU A 374 -8.47 -7.59 -23.51
C LEU A 374 -9.40 -6.43 -23.86
N VAL A 375 -10.27 -6.56 -24.87
CA VAL A 375 -11.25 -5.50 -25.20
C VAL A 375 -12.23 -5.27 -24.06
N GLY A 376 -12.69 -6.34 -23.41
CA GLY A 376 -13.55 -6.24 -22.23
C GLY A 376 -12.89 -5.48 -21.08
N GLN A 377 -11.61 -5.78 -20.81
CA GLN A 377 -10.85 -5.03 -19.81
C GLN A 377 -10.58 -3.59 -20.26
N ALA A 378 -10.14 -3.36 -21.49
CA ALA A 378 -9.87 -2.02 -22.00
C ALA A 378 -11.10 -1.14 -21.82
N ALA A 379 -12.29 -1.61 -22.20
CA ALA A 379 -13.52 -0.86 -22.00
C ALA A 379 -13.89 -0.65 -20.54
N GLY A 380 -13.73 -1.67 -19.68
CA GLY A 380 -14.12 -1.61 -18.27
C GLY A 380 -13.13 -0.92 -17.34
N VAL A 381 -11.86 -0.84 -17.72
CA VAL A 381 -10.75 -0.35 -16.88
C VAL A 381 -10.10 0.90 -17.45
N TRP A 382 -9.86 0.94 -18.77
CA TRP A 382 -9.25 2.09 -19.45
C TRP A 382 -10.28 3.01 -20.11
N GLY A 383 -11.50 2.52 -20.29
CA GLY A 383 -12.61 3.22 -20.92
C GLY A 383 -12.71 2.99 -22.44
N PRO A 384 -13.79 3.50 -23.07
CA PRO A 384 -14.02 3.34 -24.51
C PRO A 384 -12.92 3.96 -25.38
N GLU A 385 -12.25 5.02 -24.93
CA GLU A 385 -11.12 5.66 -25.61
C GLU A 385 -10.03 4.66 -25.98
N ALA A 386 -9.68 3.76 -25.06
CA ALA A 386 -8.68 2.73 -25.26
C ALA A 386 -9.22 1.53 -26.06
N ALA A 387 -10.48 1.16 -25.82
CA ALA A 387 -11.09 0.00 -26.44
C ALA A 387 -11.30 0.16 -27.95
N ILE A 388 -11.67 1.37 -28.40
CA ILE A 388 -11.94 1.69 -29.82
C ILE A 388 -10.75 1.32 -30.73
N PRO A 389 -9.53 1.89 -30.56
CA PRO A 389 -8.42 1.61 -31.47
C PRO A 389 -8.00 0.13 -31.48
N ILE A 390 -8.09 -0.54 -30.33
CA ILE A 390 -7.84 -2.00 -30.20
C ILE A 390 -8.87 -2.78 -31.03
N MET A 391 -10.16 -2.44 -30.88
CA MET A 391 -11.25 -3.09 -31.59
C MET A 391 -11.24 -2.84 -33.09
N GLU A 392 -10.94 -1.61 -33.53
CA GLU A 392 -10.81 -1.24 -34.94
C GLU A 392 -9.65 -1.98 -35.61
N THR A 393 -8.53 -2.14 -34.90
CA THR A 393 -7.36 -2.90 -35.38
C THR A 393 -7.70 -4.38 -35.59
N LEU A 394 -8.53 -4.97 -34.72
CA LEU A 394 -8.93 -6.37 -34.79
C LEU A 394 -10.10 -6.65 -35.76
N LEU A 395 -10.91 -5.64 -36.06
CA LEU A 395 -12.16 -5.79 -36.80
C LEU A 395 -12.01 -6.52 -38.15
N PRO A 396 -10.97 -6.27 -38.99
CA PRO A 396 -10.83 -6.97 -40.28
C PRO A 396 -10.68 -8.48 -40.18
N ASP A 397 -10.14 -8.98 -39.05
CA ASP A 397 -9.86 -10.41 -38.82
C ASP A 397 -10.85 -11.06 -37.84
N TRP A 398 -11.90 -10.33 -37.42
CA TRP A 398 -12.89 -10.80 -36.44
C TRP A 398 -14.15 -11.38 -37.11
N PRO A 399 -14.73 -12.50 -36.62
CA PRO A 399 -14.17 -13.43 -35.65
C PRO A 399 -13.05 -14.30 -36.24
N PRO A 400 -12.06 -14.72 -35.43
CA PRO A 400 -10.99 -15.60 -35.91
C PRO A 400 -11.53 -16.98 -36.36
N PRO A 401 -10.98 -17.60 -37.42
CA PRO A 401 -11.56 -18.78 -38.07
C PRO A 401 -11.70 -20.06 -37.21
N GLN A 402 -10.94 -20.16 -36.12
CA GLN A 402 -10.88 -21.35 -35.25
C GLN A 402 -11.67 -21.20 -33.95
N SER A 403 -12.53 -20.19 -33.87
CA SER A 403 -13.29 -19.86 -32.68
C SER A 403 -14.68 -20.50 -32.65
N SER A 404 -15.23 -20.67 -31.45
CA SER A 404 -16.62 -21.08 -31.24
C SER A 404 -17.60 -19.89 -31.26
N PHE A 405 -17.28 -18.82 -31.99
CA PHE A 405 -18.11 -17.61 -32.04
C PHE A 405 -19.42 -17.84 -32.80
N ALA A 406 -20.45 -17.06 -32.45
CA ALA A 406 -21.69 -17.04 -33.19
C ALA A 406 -21.46 -16.55 -34.63
N LEU A 407 -22.32 -16.98 -35.56
CA LEU A 407 -22.23 -16.57 -36.98
C LEU A 407 -22.37 -15.05 -37.19
N ASP A 408 -22.94 -14.34 -36.22
CA ASP A 408 -23.10 -12.88 -36.22
C ASP A 408 -22.12 -12.14 -35.30
N ALA A 409 -21.03 -12.78 -34.86
CA ALA A 409 -20.06 -12.18 -33.94
C ALA A 409 -19.34 -10.94 -34.53
N HIS A 410 -19.21 -10.84 -35.86
CA HIS A 410 -18.72 -9.63 -36.50
C HIS A 410 -19.68 -8.44 -36.30
N ASP A 411 -21.00 -8.69 -36.29
CA ASP A 411 -21.99 -7.64 -36.03
C ASP A 411 -22.04 -7.26 -34.55
N GLU A 412 -21.82 -8.21 -33.64
CA GLU A 412 -21.62 -7.94 -32.22
C GLU A 412 -20.47 -6.97 -31.99
N TRP A 413 -19.35 -7.20 -32.69
CA TRP A 413 -18.15 -6.35 -32.61
C TRP A 413 -18.41 -4.94 -33.13
N ARG A 414 -19.07 -4.82 -34.29
CA ARG A 414 -19.51 -3.53 -34.85
C ARG A 414 -20.49 -2.81 -33.93
N TYR A 415 -21.39 -3.53 -33.26
CA TYR A 415 -22.36 -2.95 -32.34
C TYR A 415 -21.67 -2.34 -31.11
N ARG A 416 -20.72 -3.09 -30.52
CA ARG A 416 -19.86 -2.60 -29.43
C ARG A 416 -19.08 -1.34 -29.83
N LEU A 417 -18.43 -1.34 -31.01
CA LEU A 417 -17.75 -0.15 -31.55
C LEU A 417 -18.70 1.04 -31.68
N GLY A 418 -19.90 0.82 -32.24
CA GLY A 418 -20.92 1.85 -32.37
C GLY A 418 -21.29 2.51 -31.03
N ILE A 419 -21.48 1.71 -29.97
CA ILE A 419 -21.73 2.21 -28.62
C ILE A 419 -20.54 3.00 -28.08
N TYR A 420 -19.33 2.49 -28.21
CA TYR A 420 -18.14 3.14 -27.69
C TYR A 420 -17.88 4.49 -28.37
N HIS A 421 -18.04 4.57 -29.70
CA HIS A 421 -17.97 5.85 -30.40
C HIS A 421 -19.06 6.81 -29.93
N ALA A 422 -20.29 6.33 -29.70
CA ALA A 422 -21.37 7.18 -29.19
C ALA A 422 -21.05 7.73 -27.79
N LEU A 423 -20.50 6.89 -26.89
CA LEU A 423 -20.03 7.31 -25.57
C LEU A 423 -18.92 8.36 -25.65
N MET A 424 -18.00 8.24 -26.62
CA MET A 424 -16.93 9.22 -26.85
C MET A 424 -17.38 10.47 -27.62
N GLY A 425 -18.68 10.62 -27.93
CA GLY A 425 -19.21 11.75 -28.71
C GLY A 425 -18.89 11.70 -30.21
N ASN A 426 -18.30 10.60 -30.70
CA ASN A 426 -17.96 10.38 -32.11
C ASN A 426 -19.20 9.91 -32.90
N THR A 427 -20.21 10.76 -33.02
CA THR A 427 -21.54 10.40 -33.55
C THR A 427 -21.49 9.85 -34.99
N GLU A 428 -20.64 10.39 -35.86
CA GLU A 428 -20.52 9.93 -37.25
C GLU A 428 -19.99 8.50 -37.34
N ALA A 429 -18.95 8.17 -36.57
CA ALA A 429 -18.40 6.82 -36.52
C ALA A 429 -19.41 5.83 -35.89
N ALA A 430 -20.12 6.26 -34.84
CA ALA A 430 -21.18 5.48 -34.23
C ALA A 430 -22.29 5.14 -35.23
N GLU A 431 -22.79 6.13 -35.97
CA GLU A 431 -23.80 5.94 -37.01
C GLU A 431 -23.29 5.05 -38.15
N ALA A 432 -22.02 5.18 -38.54
CA ALA A 432 -21.41 4.35 -39.58
C ALA A 432 -21.38 2.87 -39.19
N TYR A 433 -20.92 2.53 -37.97
CA TYR A 433 -20.87 1.15 -37.50
C TYR A 433 -22.27 0.55 -37.32
N LEU A 434 -23.18 1.27 -36.65
CA LEU A 434 -24.53 0.79 -36.37
C LEU A 434 -25.38 0.70 -37.64
N GLY A 435 -25.29 1.70 -38.53
CA GLY A 435 -25.94 1.70 -39.84
C GLY A 435 -25.41 0.55 -40.71
N GLY A 436 -24.11 0.28 -40.67
CA GLY A 436 -23.50 -0.85 -41.38
C GLY A 436 -24.04 -2.22 -40.96
N ILE A 437 -24.48 -2.39 -39.70
CA ILE A 437 -25.15 -3.62 -39.25
C ILE A 437 -26.57 -3.71 -39.82
N ILE A 438 -27.28 -2.59 -39.90
CA ILE A 438 -28.66 -2.54 -40.40
C ILE A 438 -28.70 -2.78 -41.91
N ASP A 439 -27.81 -2.11 -42.64
CA ASP A 439 -27.83 -2.08 -44.10
C ASP A 439 -27.06 -3.26 -44.72
N SER A 440 -26.05 -3.78 -44.03
CA SER A 440 -25.18 -4.86 -44.51
C SER A 440 -24.71 -5.76 -43.35
N PRO A 441 -25.63 -6.51 -42.71
CA PRO A 441 -25.29 -7.41 -41.63
C PRO A 441 -24.39 -8.55 -42.12
N ALA A 442 -23.53 -9.07 -41.24
CA ALA A 442 -22.66 -10.21 -41.57
C ALA A 442 -23.47 -11.45 -41.95
N VAL A 443 -24.65 -11.61 -41.33
CA VAL A 443 -25.66 -12.61 -41.69
C VAL A 443 -27.04 -11.96 -41.71
N ALA A 444 -27.88 -12.31 -42.70
CA ALA A 444 -29.17 -11.65 -42.92
C ALA A 444 -30.13 -11.67 -41.70
N GLY A 445 -29.97 -12.64 -40.79
CA GLY A 445 -30.75 -12.78 -39.55
C GLY A 445 -29.98 -12.40 -38.29
N SER A 446 -28.97 -11.53 -38.39
CA SER A 446 -28.14 -11.11 -37.26
C SER A 446 -28.97 -10.56 -36.12
N ARG A 447 -28.68 -11.02 -34.89
CA ARG A 447 -29.41 -10.58 -33.68
C ARG A 447 -29.13 -9.13 -33.29
N TRP A 448 -28.15 -8.50 -33.91
CA TRP A 448 -27.69 -7.13 -33.61
C TRP A 448 -28.38 -6.05 -34.44
N ILE A 449 -29.18 -6.41 -35.46
CA ILE A 449 -29.90 -5.43 -36.29
C ILE A 449 -30.91 -4.63 -35.47
N THR A 450 -31.72 -5.30 -34.64
CA THR A 450 -32.74 -4.63 -33.82
C THR A 450 -32.09 -3.74 -32.74
N PRO A 451 -31.15 -4.23 -31.91
CA PRO A 451 -30.43 -3.37 -30.96
C PRO A 451 -29.75 -2.17 -31.60
N ALA A 452 -29.10 -2.34 -32.76
CA ALA A 452 -28.44 -1.23 -33.46
C ALA A 452 -29.45 -0.14 -33.88
N ARG A 453 -30.60 -0.55 -34.42
CA ARG A 453 -31.66 0.37 -34.83
C ARG A 453 -32.27 1.12 -33.65
N GLU A 454 -32.55 0.41 -32.56
CA GLU A 454 -33.11 1.01 -31.34
C GLU A 454 -32.10 1.99 -30.72
N PHE A 455 -30.84 1.61 -30.58
CA PHE A 455 -29.80 2.49 -30.03
C PHE A 455 -29.60 3.76 -30.87
N MET A 456 -29.56 3.66 -32.20
CA MET A 456 -29.41 4.82 -33.10
C MET A 456 -30.60 5.78 -33.06
N ALA A 457 -31.81 5.28 -32.78
CA ALA A 457 -33.01 6.11 -32.72
C ALA A 457 -32.94 7.06 -31.51
N ASP A 458 -32.42 6.56 -30.38
CA ASP A 458 -32.48 7.25 -29.10
C ASP A 458 -31.19 8.00 -28.73
N SER A 459 -30.02 7.59 -29.24
CA SER A 459 -28.70 8.11 -28.81
C SER A 459 -28.26 9.48 -29.35
N ARG A 460 -29.13 10.22 -30.05
CA ARG A 460 -28.77 11.48 -30.73
C ARG A 460 -28.58 12.70 -29.81
N THR A 461 -29.04 12.62 -28.58
CA THR A 461 -28.90 13.68 -27.58
C THR A 461 -28.24 13.11 -26.32
N PRO A 462 -27.57 13.91 -25.47
CA PRO A 462 -26.93 13.36 -24.27
C PRO A 462 -27.90 12.61 -23.34
N ALA A 463 -29.11 13.14 -23.14
CA ALA A 463 -30.17 12.47 -22.39
C ALA A 463 -30.63 11.16 -23.08
N GLY A 464 -30.80 11.19 -24.39
CA GLY A 464 -31.19 10.03 -25.17
C GLY A 464 -30.11 8.94 -25.22
N LEU A 465 -28.83 9.32 -25.28
CA LEU A 465 -27.68 8.42 -25.17
C LEU A 465 -27.70 7.70 -23.83
N TYR A 466 -27.90 8.44 -22.73
CA TYR A 466 -28.07 7.83 -21.41
C TYR A 466 -29.21 6.80 -21.39
N GLN A 467 -30.40 7.16 -21.90
CA GLN A 467 -31.55 6.25 -21.93
C GLN A 467 -31.29 5.00 -22.78
N ALA A 468 -30.70 5.17 -23.97
CA ALA A 468 -30.31 4.06 -24.83
C ALA A 468 -29.27 3.14 -24.13
N CYS A 469 -28.33 3.74 -23.40
CA CYS A 469 -27.28 3.03 -22.68
C CYS A 469 -27.77 2.24 -21.48
N VAL A 470 -28.84 2.67 -20.81
CA VAL A 470 -29.43 1.91 -19.72
C VAL A 470 -29.80 0.50 -20.19
N ASP A 471 -30.40 0.36 -21.39
CA ASP A 471 -30.87 -0.94 -21.89
C ASP A 471 -29.92 -1.63 -22.87
N ALA A 472 -28.95 -0.92 -23.45
CA ALA A 472 -27.96 -1.49 -24.34
C ALA A 472 -26.95 -2.39 -23.61
N SER A 473 -26.67 -3.56 -24.19
CA SER A 473 -25.50 -4.35 -23.80
C SER A 473 -24.22 -3.60 -24.13
N PHE A 474 -23.18 -3.75 -23.29
CA PHE A 474 -21.86 -3.12 -23.45
C PHE A 474 -21.83 -1.60 -23.29
N CYS A 475 -22.95 -0.92 -23.05
CA CYS A 475 -22.90 0.49 -22.67
C CYS A 475 -22.72 0.64 -21.15
N ASP A 476 -21.84 1.55 -20.73
CA ASP A 476 -21.74 1.99 -19.35
C ASP A 476 -22.68 3.20 -19.12
N PRO A 477 -23.81 3.02 -18.39
CA PRO A 477 -24.73 4.10 -18.13
C PRO A 477 -24.16 5.17 -17.17
N ARG A 478 -23.10 4.86 -16.40
CA ARG A 478 -22.41 5.84 -15.55
C ARG A 478 -21.65 6.84 -16.39
N LEU A 479 -20.87 6.36 -17.36
CA LEU A 479 -20.14 7.22 -18.29
C LEU A 479 -21.10 8.06 -19.15
N ALA A 480 -22.20 7.46 -19.64
CA ALA A 480 -23.22 8.20 -20.37
C ALA A 480 -23.86 9.33 -19.53
N LEU A 481 -24.12 9.08 -18.24
CA LEU A 481 -24.63 10.09 -17.30
C LEU A 481 -23.59 11.20 -17.08
N GLN A 482 -22.32 10.85 -16.87
CA GLN A 482 -21.24 11.82 -16.69
C GLN A 482 -21.10 12.73 -17.90
N ASN A 483 -21.11 12.16 -19.10
CA ASN A 483 -21.03 12.91 -20.36
C ASN A 483 -22.26 13.81 -20.55
N TRP A 484 -23.44 13.36 -20.15
CA TRP A 484 -24.62 14.22 -20.17
C TRP A 484 -24.47 15.40 -19.21
N VAL A 485 -24.06 15.18 -17.97
CA VAL A 485 -23.86 16.27 -17.00
C VAL A 485 -22.77 17.24 -17.47
N ALA A 486 -21.65 16.74 -17.97
CA ALA A 486 -20.56 17.56 -18.51
C ALA A 486 -20.94 18.35 -19.77
N SER A 487 -21.95 17.89 -20.53
CA SER A 487 -22.44 18.59 -21.72
C SER A 487 -23.37 19.78 -21.42
N LEU A 488 -23.79 19.94 -20.16
CA LEU A 488 -24.63 21.06 -19.76
C LEU A 488 -23.80 22.36 -19.75
N PRO A 489 -24.34 23.47 -20.27
CA PRO A 489 -23.61 24.73 -20.25
C PRO A 489 -23.49 25.27 -18.81
N PRO A 490 -22.48 26.11 -18.51
CA PRO A 490 -22.24 26.65 -17.15
C PRO A 490 -23.47 27.27 -16.48
N GLU A 491 -24.31 27.99 -17.23
CA GLU A 491 -25.53 28.60 -16.71
C GLU A 491 -26.60 27.59 -16.24
N GLU A 492 -26.51 26.33 -16.69
CA GLU A 492 -27.41 25.25 -16.32
C GLU A 492 -26.80 24.29 -15.28
N ALA A 493 -25.55 24.51 -14.85
CA ALA A 493 -24.87 23.68 -13.85
C ALA A 493 -25.68 23.57 -12.54
N GLY A 494 -26.28 24.68 -12.10
CA GLY A 494 -27.17 24.71 -10.94
C GLY A 494 -28.51 23.96 -11.12
N ASN A 495 -28.83 23.49 -12.33
CA ASN A 495 -30.09 22.79 -12.66
C ASN A 495 -29.89 21.32 -13.05
N VAL A 496 -28.71 20.74 -12.84
CA VAL A 496 -28.38 19.35 -13.24
C VAL A 496 -29.47 18.34 -12.86
N LEU A 497 -29.94 18.35 -11.62
CA LEU A 497 -30.96 17.39 -11.16
C LEU A 497 -32.32 17.55 -11.86
N TYR A 498 -32.67 18.77 -12.30
CA TYR A 498 -33.86 19.01 -13.10
C TYR A 498 -33.70 18.40 -14.50
N HIS A 499 -32.54 18.62 -15.14
CA HIS A 499 -32.22 18.01 -16.44
C HIS A 499 -32.26 16.49 -16.35
N LEU A 500 -31.58 15.89 -15.36
CA LEU A 500 -31.58 14.45 -15.12
C LEU A 500 -33.00 13.90 -14.90
N GLY A 501 -33.78 14.51 -14.02
CA GLY A 501 -35.15 14.08 -13.74
C GLY A 501 -36.07 14.18 -14.95
N SER A 502 -35.98 15.28 -15.71
CA SER A 502 -36.80 15.49 -16.91
C SER A 502 -36.42 14.55 -18.07
N GLY A 503 -35.14 14.16 -18.16
CA GLY A 503 -34.66 13.16 -19.11
C GLY A 503 -34.75 11.71 -18.60
N GLY A 504 -35.53 11.45 -17.55
CA GLY A 504 -35.95 10.10 -17.15
C GLY A 504 -35.09 9.41 -16.07
N VAL A 505 -34.16 10.11 -15.43
CA VAL A 505 -33.42 9.58 -14.29
C VAL A 505 -34.32 9.58 -13.05
N ALA A 506 -34.57 8.39 -12.50
CA ALA A 506 -35.43 8.22 -11.32
C ALA A 506 -34.68 8.54 -10.02
N ILE A 507 -34.44 9.83 -9.77
CA ILE A 507 -33.83 10.34 -8.53
C ILE A 507 -34.68 9.91 -7.33
N ARG A 508 -34.05 9.24 -6.35
CA ARG A 508 -34.71 8.72 -5.15
C ARG A 508 -34.61 9.68 -3.98
N TYR A 509 -33.48 10.34 -3.85
CA TYR A 509 -33.24 11.33 -2.82
C TYR A 509 -32.14 12.29 -3.27
N THR A 510 -32.16 13.50 -2.74
CA THR A 510 -31.11 14.49 -2.92
C THR A 510 -31.00 15.38 -1.70
N HIS A 511 -29.77 15.78 -1.37
CA HIS A 511 -29.49 16.74 -0.31
C HIS A 511 -28.19 17.49 -0.64
N SER A 512 -27.85 18.45 0.21
CA SER A 512 -26.57 19.16 0.14
C SER A 512 -25.70 18.77 1.33
N PHE A 513 -24.40 18.63 1.11
CA PHE A 513 -23.42 18.30 2.13
C PHE A 513 -22.09 18.93 1.72
N ASP A 514 -21.41 19.58 2.65
CA ASP A 514 -20.09 20.19 2.43
C ASP A 514 -19.02 19.11 2.59
N PHE A 515 -18.62 18.47 1.48
CA PHE A 515 -17.71 17.33 1.49
C PHE A 515 -16.26 17.76 1.73
N GLU A 516 -15.90 18.97 1.32
CA GLU A 516 -14.54 19.50 1.37
C GLU A 516 -14.25 20.35 2.62
N GLY A 517 -15.27 20.74 3.38
CA GLY A 517 -15.14 21.50 4.63
C GLY A 517 -14.91 23.00 4.41
N ASP A 518 -15.21 23.52 3.21
CA ASP A 518 -14.99 24.92 2.84
C ASP A 518 -16.18 25.84 3.19
N GLY A 519 -17.27 25.26 3.67
CA GLY A 519 -18.51 25.95 4.02
C GLY A 519 -19.50 26.10 2.86
N ASN A 520 -19.16 25.66 1.64
CA ASN A 520 -20.05 25.61 0.50
C ASN A 520 -20.52 24.16 0.30
N PRO A 521 -21.82 23.85 0.45
CA PRO A 521 -22.25 22.46 0.37
C PRO A 521 -22.48 22.02 -1.08
N GLU A 522 -21.84 20.93 -1.51
CA GLU A 522 -22.11 20.29 -2.79
C GLU A 522 -23.45 19.56 -2.75
N ARG A 523 -24.05 19.33 -3.93
CA ARG A 523 -25.25 18.52 -4.03
C ARG A 523 -24.89 17.07 -4.23
N TRP A 524 -25.60 16.19 -3.55
CA TRP A 524 -25.54 14.75 -3.81
C TRP A 524 -26.94 14.19 -4.03
N PHE A 525 -26.99 13.04 -4.68
CA PHE A 525 -28.24 12.36 -4.98
C PHE A 525 -28.05 10.85 -5.05
N THR A 526 -29.13 10.12 -4.80
CA THR A 526 -29.19 8.68 -5.00
C THR A 526 -30.21 8.32 -6.07
N PHE A 527 -29.87 7.36 -6.93
CA PHE A 527 -30.79 6.87 -7.94
C PHE A 527 -30.46 5.45 -8.39
N ARG A 528 -31.31 4.87 -9.24
CA ARG A 528 -31.04 3.58 -9.90
C ARG A 528 -31.18 3.77 -11.40
N HIS A 529 -30.23 3.25 -12.18
CA HIS A 529 -30.36 3.19 -13.64
C HIS A 529 -31.58 2.36 -14.06
N LYS A 530 -31.85 1.25 -13.36
CA LYS A 530 -33.01 0.36 -13.57
C LYS A 530 -33.76 0.13 -12.26
N VAL A 531 -35.05 -0.22 -12.34
CA VAL A 531 -35.88 -0.51 -11.15
C VAL A 531 -35.24 -1.59 -10.25
N SER A 532 -34.68 -2.63 -10.87
CA SER A 532 -33.98 -3.74 -10.20
C SER A 532 -32.48 -3.51 -9.97
N GLY A 533 -31.94 -2.36 -10.38
CA GLY A 533 -30.52 -2.03 -10.21
C GLY A 533 -30.16 -1.74 -8.75
N ARG A 534 -28.86 -1.70 -8.48
CA ARG A 534 -28.35 -1.18 -7.21
C ARG A 534 -28.61 0.33 -7.15
N LEU A 535 -28.79 0.81 -5.93
CA LEU A 535 -28.92 2.24 -5.67
C LEU A 535 -27.51 2.82 -5.61
N GLU A 536 -27.28 3.88 -6.37
CA GLU A 536 -25.97 4.53 -6.50
C GLU A 536 -25.98 5.88 -5.78
N PHE A 537 -24.84 6.27 -5.22
CA PHE A 537 -24.60 7.57 -4.61
C PHE A 537 -23.68 8.40 -5.49
N TRP A 538 -24.13 9.60 -5.83
CA TRP A 538 -23.46 10.51 -6.75
C TRP A 538 -23.36 11.91 -6.15
N ILE A 539 -22.25 12.59 -6.43
CA ILE A 539 -22.02 14.00 -6.09
C ILE A 539 -22.02 14.82 -7.38
N VAL A 540 -22.67 15.98 -7.36
CA VAL A 540 -22.61 16.99 -8.42
C VAL A 540 -21.83 18.18 -7.91
N VAL A 541 -20.80 18.55 -8.65
CA VAL A 541 -20.00 19.74 -8.38
C VAL A 541 -20.11 20.71 -9.54
N GLU A 542 -20.38 21.97 -9.22
CA GLU A 542 -20.37 23.07 -10.19
C GLU A 542 -18.91 23.51 -10.41
N THR A 543 -18.50 23.64 -11.67
CA THR A 543 -17.16 24.08 -12.09
C THR A 543 -17.27 25.32 -12.96
N GLU A 544 -16.14 25.96 -13.29
CA GLU A 544 -16.15 27.12 -14.20
C GLU A 544 -16.62 26.75 -15.62
N GLU A 545 -16.41 25.49 -16.02
CA GLU A 545 -16.75 24.97 -17.34
C GLU A 545 -18.15 24.36 -17.42
N GLY A 546 -18.84 24.15 -16.29
CA GLY A 546 -20.12 23.45 -16.28
C GLY A 546 -20.43 22.78 -14.95
N ALA A 547 -20.81 21.50 -15.03
CA ALA A 547 -21.00 20.64 -13.88
C ALA A 547 -20.32 19.29 -14.10
N GLN A 548 -19.88 18.68 -13.02
CA GLN A 548 -19.31 17.34 -13.01
C GLN A 548 -20.16 16.43 -12.12
N ALA A 549 -20.48 15.23 -12.61
CA ALA A 549 -21.10 14.18 -11.81
C ALA A 549 -20.07 13.11 -11.44
N LEU A 550 -19.96 12.81 -10.16
CA LEU A 550 -18.99 11.89 -9.60
C LEU A 550 -19.71 10.71 -8.95
N PHE A 551 -19.46 9.50 -9.46
CA PHE A 551 -19.89 8.27 -8.80
C PHE A 551 -18.99 8.03 -7.59
N VAL A 552 -19.59 7.76 -6.43
CA VAL A 552 -18.83 7.40 -5.22
C VAL A 552 -18.91 5.91 -4.96
N ASP A 553 -20.12 5.39 -4.71
CA ASP A 553 -20.36 3.97 -4.43
C ASP A 553 -21.85 3.61 -4.59
N THR A 554 -22.18 2.33 -4.43
CA THR A 554 -23.53 1.82 -4.23
C THR A 554 -23.93 1.87 -2.76
N VAL A 555 -25.21 2.15 -2.47
CA VAL A 555 -25.73 2.27 -1.11
C VAL A 555 -27.00 1.44 -0.91
N ASP A 556 -27.24 1.00 0.32
CA ASP A 556 -28.41 0.16 0.64
C ASP A 556 -29.69 0.97 0.93
N THR A 557 -29.57 2.28 1.15
CA THR A 557 -30.70 3.16 1.52
C THR A 557 -30.72 4.43 0.68
N ASN A 558 -31.91 4.99 0.45
CA ASN A 558 -32.08 6.25 -0.28
C ASN A 558 -31.39 7.43 0.43
N GLN A 559 -31.26 7.38 1.76
CA GLN A 559 -30.73 8.45 2.61
C GLN A 559 -29.55 7.89 3.42
N PRO A 560 -28.40 7.61 2.78
CA PRO A 560 -27.24 7.16 3.53
C PRO A 560 -26.79 8.26 4.52
N THR A 561 -26.31 7.85 5.68
CA THR A 561 -25.73 8.77 6.66
C THR A 561 -24.38 9.26 6.15
N LEU A 562 -24.16 10.58 6.19
CA LEU A 562 -22.89 11.20 5.86
C LEU A 562 -22.25 11.76 7.13
N THR A 563 -21.00 11.38 7.39
CA THR A 563 -20.22 11.91 8.52
C THR A 563 -18.91 12.47 7.99
N ARG A 564 -18.70 13.77 8.16
CA ARG A 564 -17.43 14.42 7.81
C ARG A 564 -16.54 14.52 9.02
N TYR A 565 -15.25 14.33 8.81
CA TYR A 565 -14.20 14.74 9.73
C TYR A 565 -13.05 15.38 8.96
N THR A 566 -12.22 16.13 9.67
CA THR A 566 -11.01 16.74 9.13
C THR A 566 -9.84 16.07 9.81
N ASN A 567 -8.92 15.49 9.03
CA ASN A 567 -7.72 14.90 9.59
C ASN A 567 -6.71 15.99 10.01
N HIS A 568 -5.61 15.62 10.66
CA HIS A 568 -4.59 16.59 11.11
C HIS A 568 -3.92 17.38 9.96
N GLU A 569 -3.94 16.87 8.73
CA GLU A 569 -3.44 17.58 7.54
C GLU A 569 -4.43 18.64 7.05
N GLY A 570 -5.58 18.80 7.73
CA GLY A 570 -6.65 19.70 7.31
C GLY A 570 -7.49 19.15 6.17
N GLN A 571 -7.35 17.87 5.82
CA GLN A 571 -8.09 17.25 4.72
C GLN A 571 -9.43 16.71 5.22
N SER A 572 -10.50 17.06 4.52
CA SER A 572 -11.85 16.55 4.81
C SER A 572 -12.03 15.14 4.27
N ILE A 573 -12.54 14.25 5.10
CA ILE A 573 -12.87 12.88 4.76
C ILE A 573 -14.33 12.63 5.13
N VAL A 574 -15.05 11.92 4.28
CA VAL A 574 -16.47 11.66 4.42
C VAL A 574 -16.75 10.16 4.46
N TRP A 575 -17.53 9.75 5.46
CA TRP A 575 -18.10 8.42 5.56
C TRP A 575 -19.44 8.36 4.86
N LEU A 576 -19.59 7.38 3.98
CA LEU A 576 -20.85 7.00 3.35
C LEU A 576 -21.40 5.77 4.09
N GLY A 577 -22.29 6.01 5.04
CA GLY A 577 -22.77 4.97 5.96
C GLY A 577 -21.63 4.42 6.82
N SER A 578 -21.50 3.10 6.86
CA SER A 578 -20.43 2.39 7.58
C SER A 578 -19.54 1.55 6.67
N GLN A 579 -19.67 1.69 5.34
CA GLN A 579 -19.06 0.79 4.36
C GLN A 579 -17.89 1.43 3.61
N GLN A 580 -18.00 2.71 3.27
CA GLN A 580 -17.04 3.39 2.40
C GLN A 580 -16.68 4.76 2.97
N SER A 581 -15.39 5.07 3.00
CA SER A 581 -14.86 6.41 3.26
C SER A 581 -14.24 6.97 1.98
N PHE A 582 -14.34 8.27 1.77
CA PHE A 582 -13.76 8.91 0.60
C PHE A 582 -13.44 10.38 0.88
N ARG A 583 -12.63 10.96 0.00
CA ARG A 583 -12.36 12.40 -0.05
C ARG A 583 -12.80 12.95 -1.39
N LEU A 584 -13.42 14.13 -1.37
CA LEU A 584 -13.61 14.96 -2.55
C LEU A 584 -12.36 15.85 -2.69
N GLU A 585 -11.60 15.65 -3.76
CA GLU A 585 -10.37 16.40 -4.02
C GLU A 585 -10.63 17.45 -5.09
N ARG A 586 -10.46 18.73 -4.73
CA ARG A 586 -10.52 19.85 -5.67
C ARG A 586 -9.13 20.28 -6.07
N PHE A 587 -8.89 20.38 -7.36
CA PHE A 587 -7.57 20.73 -7.87
C PHE A 587 -7.41 22.25 -7.98
N PRO A 588 -6.36 22.84 -7.36
CA PRO A 588 -6.26 24.29 -7.17
C PRO A 588 -6.33 25.14 -8.44
N ASN A 589 -5.97 24.56 -9.60
CA ASN A 589 -5.79 25.31 -10.83
C ASN A 589 -6.92 25.12 -11.85
N THR A 590 -7.49 23.92 -11.94
CA THR A 590 -8.55 23.61 -12.91
C THR A 590 -9.95 23.72 -12.30
N ASN A 591 -10.04 23.75 -10.96
CA ASN A 591 -11.29 23.61 -10.23
C ASN A 591 -12.06 22.31 -10.55
N GLU A 592 -11.41 21.35 -11.23
CA GLU A 592 -11.90 19.99 -11.40
C GLU A 592 -11.92 19.29 -10.05
N VAL A 593 -12.82 18.32 -9.93
CA VAL A 593 -12.95 17.50 -8.73
C VAL A 593 -12.81 16.01 -9.05
N SER A 594 -12.28 15.27 -8.08
CA SER A 594 -12.23 13.81 -8.12
C SER A 594 -12.63 13.18 -6.80
N ILE A 595 -12.98 11.89 -6.84
CA ILE A 595 -13.22 11.07 -5.65
C ILE A 595 -12.00 10.22 -5.40
N SER A 596 -11.43 10.35 -4.21
CA SER A 596 -10.40 9.47 -3.70
C SER A 596 -11.02 8.50 -2.69
N LEU A 597 -11.20 7.24 -3.08
CA LEU A 597 -11.73 6.20 -2.19
C LEU A 597 -10.66 5.80 -1.18
N LEU A 598 -11.04 5.81 0.09
CA LEU A 598 -10.17 5.44 1.20
C LEU A 598 -10.56 4.04 1.69
N PRO A 599 -9.60 3.26 2.23
CA PRO A 599 -9.92 1.98 2.85
C PRO A 599 -10.91 2.20 4.01
N PRO A 600 -11.79 1.23 4.30
CA PRO A 600 -12.69 1.27 5.44
C PRO A 600 -11.90 1.02 6.75
N SER A 601 -11.06 1.96 7.15
CA SER A 601 -10.40 1.98 8.46
C SER A 601 -11.29 2.75 9.45
N TYR A 602 -11.46 2.24 10.68
CA TYR A 602 -12.34 2.88 11.65
C TYR A 602 -11.78 4.25 12.03
N PHE A 603 -12.40 5.32 11.55
CA PHE A 603 -11.96 6.71 11.71
C PHE A 603 -11.37 7.03 13.10
N TYR A 604 -12.04 6.59 14.16
CA TYR A 604 -11.59 6.85 15.52
C TYR A 604 -10.24 6.22 15.86
N ALA A 605 -9.94 5.05 15.30
CA ALA A 605 -8.64 4.43 15.46
C ALA A 605 -7.56 5.10 14.61
N ASP A 606 -7.87 5.50 13.38
CA ASP A 606 -6.94 6.30 12.58
C ASP A 606 -6.63 7.64 13.25
N LEU A 607 -7.65 8.29 13.80
CA LEU A 607 -7.49 9.53 14.57
C LEU A 607 -6.63 9.29 15.81
N THR A 608 -6.87 8.20 16.54
CA THR A 608 -6.10 7.84 17.73
C THR A 608 -4.63 7.57 17.37
N ASN A 609 -4.38 6.75 16.35
CA ASN A 609 -3.03 6.45 15.86
C ASN A 609 -2.32 7.72 15.38
N GLN A 610 -3.02 8.57 14.63
CA GLN A 610 -2.49 9.82 14.12
C GLN A 610 -2.12 10.81 15.23
N ILE A 611 -2.98 11.02 16.22
CA ILE A 611 -2.67 11.88 17.37
C ILE A 611 -1.51 11.28 18.18
N THR A 612 -1.49 9.96 18.36
CA THR A 612 -0.39 9.25 19.03
C THR A 612 0.94 9.45 18.31
N ASP A 613 0.99 9.27 17.00
CA ASP A 613 2.18 9.49 16.18
C ASP A 613 2.62 10.96 16.23
N ASN A 614 1.68 11.91 16.18
CA ASN A 614 1.98 13.34 16.30
C ASN A 614 2.57 13.68 17.68
N ALA A 615 1.98 13.15 18.75
CA ALA A 615 2.45 13.30 20.11
C ALA A 615 3.86 12.72 20.26
N MET A 616 4.09 11.49 19.78
CA MET A 616 5.39 10.83 19.83
C MET A 616 6.45 11.62 19.07
N ARG A 617 6.17 12.05 17.84
CA ARG A 617 7.08 12.88 17.05
C ARG A 617 7.40 14.21 17.73
N SER A 618 6.41 14.85 18.33
CA SER A 618 6.57 16.13 19.02
C SER A 618 7.40 15.98 20.30
N LEU A 619 7.13 14.94 21.11
CA LEU A 619 7.92 14.63 22.30
C LEU A 619 9.40 14.42 21.95
N LEU A 620 9.66 13.57 20.96
CA LEU A 620 11.00 13.22 20.53
C LEU A 620 11.75 14.37 19.84
N SER A 621 11.02 15.38 19.36
CA SER A 621 11.58 16.62 18.82
C SER A 621 11.82 17.70 19.90
N GLY A 622 11.50 17.40 21.17
CA GLY A 622 11.74 18.29 22.31
C GLY A 622 10.64 19.34 22.56
N PHE A 623 9.43 19.14 22.02
CA PHE A 623 8.28 19.98 22.37
C PHE A 623 7.85 19.76 23.83
N SER A 624 6.99 20.66 24.34
CA SER A 624 6.56 20.61 25.74
C SER A 624 5.78 19.33 26.04
N ALA A 625 6.39 18.45 26.83
CA ALA A 625 5.78 17.18 27.25
C ALA A 625 4.49 17.38 28.04
N LEU A 626 4.37 18.48 28.81
CA LEU A 626 3.14 18.80 29.55
C LEU A 626 1.95 19.06 28.61
N ILE A 627 2.16 19.82 27.54
CA ILE A 627 1.08 20.12 26.57
C ILE A 627 0.64 18.83 25.87
N ILE A 628 1.60 18.04 25.41
CA ILE A 628 1.32 16.79 24.69
C ILE A 628 0.63 15.77 25.60
N ARG A 629 1.04 15.68 26.88
CA ARG A 629 0.37 14.83 27.87
C ARG A 629 -1.10 15.22 28.03
N THR A 630 -1.39 16.52 28.15
CA THR A 630 -2.78 17.00 28.24
C THR A 630 -3.59 16.61 27.00
N GLU A 631 -3.03 16.78 25.80
CA GLU A 631 -3.69 16.38 24.55
C GLU A 631 -4.01 14.87 24.51
N LEU A 632 -3.08 14.03 24.94
CA LEU A 632 -3.29 12.58 25.00
C LEU A 632 -4.37 12.20 26.02
N ILE A 633 -4.41 12.85 27.19
CA ILE A 633 -5.46 12.61 28.20
C ILE A 633 -6.82 13.07 27.67
N ASP A 634 -6.90 14.26 27.08
CA ASP A 634 -8.14 14.79 26.50
C ASP A 634 -8.67 13.86 25.39
N LEU A 635 -7.78 13.28 24.57
CA LEU A 635 -8.16 12.27 23.59
C LEU A 635 -8.70 11.02 24.30
N TYR A 636 -7.98 10.46 25.27
CA TYR A 636 -8.36 9.24 25.99
C TYR A 636 -9.73 9.35 26.67
N GLU A 637 -10.07 10.54 27.19
CA GLU A 637 -11.36 10.82 27.82
C GLU A 637 -12.50 11.12 26.82
N SER A 638 -12.19 11.26 25.52
CA SER A 638 -13.17 11.59 24.49
C SER A 638 -13.89 10.37 23.93
N ASP A 639 -15.11 10.57 23.42
CA ASP A 639 -15.85 9.56 22.65
C ASP A 639 -15.17 9.19 21.32
N SER A 640 -14.06 9.87 20.96
CA SER A 640 -13.32 9.65 19.73
C SER A 640 -12.11 8.73 19.90
N PHE A 641 -11.78 8.33 21.13
CA PHE A 641 -10.70 7.37 21.39
C PHE A 641 -11.14 5.95 21.01
N ALA A 642 -10.38 5.32 20.13
CA ALA A 642 -10.54 3.92 19.79
C ALA A 642 -9.21 3.31 19.40
N CYS A 643 -8.97 2.06 19.80
CA CYS A 643 -7.89 1.25 19.26
C CYS A 643 -8.50 0.03 18.57
N LEU A 644 -8.05 -0.29 17.36
CA LEU A 644 -8.55 -1.48 16.65
C LEU A 644 -7.83 -2.76 17.06
N ASN A 645 -6.58 -2.62 17.46
CA ASN A 645 -5.73 -3.74 17.83
C ASN A 645 -4.91 -3.39 19.08
N SER A 646 -4.27 -4.40 19.65
CA SER A 646 -3.45 -4.25 20.86
C SER A 646 -2.20 -3.39 20.65
N GLU A 647 -1.64 -3.35 19.45
CA GLU A 647 -0.43 -2.56 19.15
C GLU A 647 -0.71 -1.06 19.09
N ASP A 648 -1.80 -0.63 18.46
CA ASP A 648 -2.26 0.76 18.43
C ASP A 648 -2.42 1.32 19.86
N CYS A 649 -3.05 0.51 20.71
CA CYS A 649 -3.31 0.86 22.10
C CYS A 649 -2.04 0.82 22.96
N ALA A 650 -1.14 -0.14 22.70
CA ALA A 650 0.17 -0.15 23.33
C ALA A 650 0.97 1.09 22.97
N HIS A 651 0.96 1.49 21.69
CA HIS A 651 1.64 2.68 21.23
C HIS A 651 1.08 3.94 21.90
N PHE A 652 -0.24 4.08 22.00
CA PHE A 652 -0.88 5.18 22.73
C PHE A 652 -0.46 5.21 24.21
N ALA A 653 -0.55 4.07 24.91
CA ALA A 653 -0.18 3.97 26.32
C ALA A 653 1.32 4.30 26.53
N TYR A 654 2.19 3.91 25.59
CA TYR A 654 3.60 4.27 25.63
C TYR A 654 3.81 5.78 25.47
N ALA A 655 3.13 6.40 24.52
CA ALA A 655 3.19 7.84 24.30
C ALA A 655 2.73 8.63 25.52
N LEU A 656 1.62 8.22 26.16
CA LEU A 656 1.14 8.82 27.39
C LEU A 656 2.14 8.65 28.54
N GLY A 657 2.72 7.46 28.69
CA GLY A 657 3.75 7.18 29.68
C GLY A 657 4.99 8.06 29.51
N LEU A 658 5.50 8.16 28.28
CA LEU A 658 6.67 8.98 27.95
C LEU A 658 6.39 10.48 28.14
N ALA A 659 5.23 10.98 27.70
CA ALA A 659 4.84 12.36 27.93
C ALA A 659 4.78 12.69 29.42
N SER A 660 4.22 11.78 30.21
CA SER A 660 4.12 11.90 31.66
C SER A 660 5.50 11.90 32.31
N GLU A 661 6.38 10.96 31.95
CA GLU A 661 7.78 10.88 32.41
C GLU A 661 8.51 12.20 32.14
N LEU A 662 8.50 12.68 30.89
CA LEU A 662 9.21 13.89 30.47
C LEU A 662 8.62 15.17 31.06
N SER A 663 7.34 15.17 31.43
CA SER A 663 6.67 16.29 32.12
C SER A 663 6.90 16.30 33.63
N GLY A 664 7.52 15.25 34.19
CA GLY A 664 7.74 15.08 35.63
C GLY A 664 6.53 14.52 36.40
N ASP A 665 5.51 14.03 35.71
CA ASP A 665 4.33 13.38 36.30
C ASP A 665 4.56 11.87 36.41
N GLU A 666 5.33 11.52 37.44
CA GLU A 666 5.80 10.17 37.66
C GLU A 666 4.65 9.17 37.91
N GLU A 667 3.59 9.61 38.58
CA GLU A 667 2.43 8.77 38.91
C GLU A 667 1.71 8.32 37.63
N THR A 668 1.37 9.27 36.75
CA THR A 668 0.73 8.97 35.46
C THR A 668 1.65 8.16 34.55
N ALA A 669 2.96 8.41 34.59
CA ALA A 669 3.94 7.64 33.82
C ALA A 669 3.99 6.18 34.26
N VAL A 670 4.07 5.92 35.56
CA VAL A 670 4.05 4.57 36.13
C VAL A 670 2.75 3.86 35.80
N GLU A 671 1.61 4.54 35.90
CA GLU A 671 0.31 3.95 35.57
C GLU A 671 0.26 3.52 34.09
N ALA A 672 0.61 4.40 33.16
CA ALA A 672 0.60 4.08 31.73
C ALA A 672 1.56 2.92 31.37
N TYR A 673 2.75 2.88 31.99
CA TYR A 673 3.71 1.78 31.80
C TYR A 673 3.25 0.46 32.42
N LEU A 674 2.50 0.49 33.53
CA LEU A 674 1.88 -0.71 34.10
C LEU A 674 0.68 -1.19 33.27
N THR A 675 -0.14 -0.28 32.74
CA THR A 675 -1.20 -0.60 31.77
C THR A 675 -0.63 -1.32 30.56
N LEU A 676 0.47 -0.81 29.99
CA LEU A 676 1.22 -1.52 28.94
C LEU A 676 1.56 -2.95 29.33
N TRP A 677 2.15 -3.11 30.52
CA TRP A 677 2.60 -4.40 30.99
C TRP A 677 1.45 -5.39 31.25
N TRP A 678 0.32 -4.93 31.77
CA TRP A 678 -0.83 -5.79 32.04
C TRP A 678 -1.66 -6.11 30.79
N ASP A 679 -2.02 -5.08 30.04
CA ASP A 679 -3.06 -5.18 29.01
C ASP A 679 -2.49 -5.46 27.62
N TYR A 680 -1.20 -5.13 27.40
CA TYR A 680 -0.54 -5.22 26.09
C TYR A 680 0.81 -5.95 26.16
N PHE A 681 0.85 -7.06 26.91
CA PHE A 681 2.10 -7.77 27.24
C PHE A 681 2.87 -8.33 26.03
N GLU A 682 2.23 -8.49 24.87
CA GLU A 682 2.83 -8.98 23.63
C GLU A 682 3.53 -7.87 22.82
N SER A 683 3.22 -6.60 23.11
CA SER A 683 3.78 -5.46 22.38
C SER A 683 5.26 -5.24 22.71
N PRO A 684 6.10 -4.88 21.72
CA PRO A 684 7.49 -4.48 21.97
C PRO A 684 7.61 -3.29 22.94
N PHE A 685 6.63 -2.38 22.95
CA PHE A 685 6.59 -1.27 23.90
C PHE A 685 6.53 -1.72 25.35
N THR A 686 5.93 -2.88 25.63
CA THR A 686 5.92 -3.46 26.97
C THR A 686 7.32 -3.85 27.44
N THR A 687 8.18 -4.33 26.55
CA THR A 687 9.58 -4.60 26.90
C THR A 687 10.30 -3.31 27.33
N ILE A 688 10.03 -2.20 26.63
CA ILE A 688 10.60 -0.89 26.98
C ILE A 688 10.03 -0.40 28.32
N ALA A 689 8.71 -0.42 28.50
CA ALA A 689 8.03 -0.01 29.73
C ALA A 689 8.57 -0.76 30.96
N ARG A 690 8.79 -2.08 30.83
CA ARG A 690 9.40 -2.91 31.88
C ARG A 690 10.81 -2.47 32.25
N LEU A 691 11.61 -2.03 31.28
CA LEU A 691 12.96 -1.50 31.54
C LEU A 691 12.92 -0.09 32.15
N LYS A 692 11.85 0.68 31.89
CA LYS A 692 11.61 2.02 32.46
C LYS A 692 11.04 1.98 33.88
N LEU A 693 10.53 0.85 34.35
CA LEU A 693 10.03 0.71 35.71
C LEU A 693 11.12 0.17 36.66
N ALA A 694 11.23 0.77 37.85
CA ALA A 694 12.07 0.30 38.94
C ALA A 694 11.27 0.24 40.25
N TYR A 695 11.64 -0.68 41.15
CA TYR A 695 11.04 -0.71 42.49
C TYR A 695 11.53 0.49 43.32
N LYS A 696 10.61 1.10 44.07
CA LYS A 696 10.94 2.11 45.06
C LYS A 696 11.79 1.49 46.17
N PRO A 697 12.81 2.20 46.68
CA PRO A 697 13.58 1.74 47.83
C PRO A 697 12.65 1.40 49.01
N GLY A 698 12.75 0.17 49.54
CA GLY A 698 11.95 -0.30 50.68
C GLY A 698 10.88 -1.34 50.35
N TYR A 699 10.54 -1.55 49.07
CA TYR A 699 9.57 -2.57 48.63
C TYR A 699 10.19 -3.96 48.39
N GLY A 700 11.44 -4.17 48.81
CA GLY A 700 12.19 -5.42 48.58
C GLY A 700 12.76 -5.51 47.16
N PRO A 701 13.65 -6.48 46.87
CA PRO A 701 14.04 -6.75 45.49
C PRO A 701 12.79 -7.15 44.68
N PRO A 702 12.69 -6.76 43.39
CA PRO A 702 11.66 -7.32 42.51
C PRO A 702 11.64 -8.85 42.64
N PRO A 703 10.48 -9.53 42.52
CA PRO A 703 10.46 -10.98 42.38
C PRO A 703 11.47 -11.35 41.30
N THR A 704 12.57 -11.96 41.73
CA THR A 704 13.79 -12.06 40.92
C THR A 704 13.48 -12.87 39.68
N PHE A 705 13.91 -12.33 38.53
CA PHE A 705 14.23 -13.08 37.32
C PHE A 705 14.53 -14.54 37.65
N THR A 706 13.62 -15.46 37.29
CA THR A 706 14.02 -16.87 37.19
C THR A 706 15.12 -16.89 36.13
N PRO A 707 16.38 -17.24 36.45
CA PRO A 707 17.42 -17.31 35.44
C PRO A 707 16.93 -18.26 34.36
N THR A 708 16.73 -17.75 33.14
CA THR A 708 16.65 -18.61 31.97
C THR A 708 17.87 -19.53 32.04
N PRO A 709 17.71 -20.86 31.95
CA PRO A 709 18.86 -21.75 32.01
C PRO A 709 19.81 -21.29 30.93
N THR A 710 20.98 -20.76 31.33
CA THR A 710 22.10 -20.60 30.42
C THR A 710 22.31 -21.98 29.83
N ILE A 711 21.95 -22.15 28.56
CA ILE A 711 22.38 -23.31 27.79
C ILE A 711 23.88 -23.10 27.66
N THR A 712 24.62 -23.50 28.69
CA THR A 712 26.04 -23.72 28.57
C THR A 712 26.12 -24.82 27.51
N PRO A 713 26.75 -24.60 26.34
CA PRO A 713 26.95 -25.68 25.40
C PRO A 713 27.74 -26.74 26.14
N THR A 714 27.05 -27.79 26.58
CA THR A 714 27.71 -28.98 27.07
C THR A 714 28.38 -29.53 25.82
N TYR A 715 29.68 -29.28 25.69
CA TYR A 715 30.53 -30.03 24.78
C TYR A 715 30.39 -31.49 25.21
N THR A 716 29.43 -32.19 24.62
CA THR A 716 29.44 -33.63 24.62
C THR A 716 30.63 -33.95 23.72
N PRO A 717 31.73 -34.54 24.25
CA PRO A 717 32.80 -34.99 23.39
C PRO A 717 32.19 -36.02 22.44
N THR A 718 31.92 -35.58 21.22
CA THR A 718 31.61 -36.51 20.12
C THR A 718 32.90 -37.29 19.96
N GLN A 719 32.86 -38.59 20.27
CA GLN A 719 34.00 -39.46 20.02
C GLN A 719 34.35 -39.33 18.55
N THR A 720 35.48 -38.67 18.28
CA THR A 720 36.13 -38.66 16.98
C THR A 720 36.24 -40.12 16.53
N PRO A 721 35.67 -40.51 15.38
CA PRO A 721 35.96 -41.85 14.84
C PRO A 721 37.47 -41.95 14.69
N THR A 722 38.06 -42.89 15.40
CA THR A 722 39.49 -43.24 15.33
C THR A 722 39.86 -43.38 13.86
N SER A 723 40.68 -42.48 13.35
CA SER A 723 41.24 -42.56 12.02
C SER A 723 42.11 -43.81 11.94
N THR A 724 41.66 -44.84 11.22
CA THR A 724 42.52 -45.93 10.78
C THR A 724 43.58 -45.32 9.85
N PRO A 725 44.88 -45.36 10.18
CA PRO A 725 45.92 -44.83 9.31
C PRO A 725 45.95 -45.65 8.03
N THR A 726 45.56 -45.04 6.91
CA THR A 726 45.85 -45.56 5.59
C THR A 726 47.19 -44.96 5.17
N GLU A 727 48.23 -45.79 5.18
CA GLU A 727 49.54 -45.41 4.65
C GLU A 727 49.41 -45.04 3.17
N THR A 728 49.59 -43.75 2.87
CA THR A 728 49.75 -43.28 1.49
C THR A 728 51.24 -43.03 1.29
N PRO A 729 51.92 -43.75 0.38
CA PRO A 729 53.36 -43.58 0.16
C PRO A 729 53.66 -42.19 -0.39
N THR A 730 54.49 -41.44 0.33
CA THR A 730 55.01 -40.14 -0.13
C THR A 730 56.10 -40.39 -1.17
N VAL A 731 55.83 -40.02 -2.43
CA VAL A 731 56.85 -39.95 -3.49
C VAL A 731 57.55 -38.60 -3.38
N THR A 732 58.77 -38.60 -2.83
CA THR A 732 59.65 -37.43 -2.82
C THR A 732 60.31 -37.30 -4.20
N ASN A 733 59.87 -36.34 -5.01
CA ASN A 733 60.59 -35.94 -6.22
C ASN A 733 61.66 -34.90 -5.85
N THR A 734 62.90 -35.36 -5.74
CA THR A 734 64.08 -34.49 -5.71
C THR A 734 64.31 -33.93 -7.12
N ILE A 735 64.23 -32.61 -7.27
CA ILE A 735 64.60 -31.95 -8.53
C ILE A 735 66.14 -31.86 -8.56
N ASP A 736 66.74 -32.70 -9.42
CA ASP A 736 68.13 -32.57 -9.89
C ASP A 736 68.15 -31.53 -11.03
N PRO A 737 68.98 -30.48 -10.96
CA PRO A 737 68.97 -29.37 -11.93
C PRO A 737 69.57 -29.69 -13.31
N ASN A 738 69.53 -30.93 -13.80
CA ASN A 738 70.15 -31.27 -15.09
C ASN A 738 69.32 -32.09 -16.08
N VAL A 739 67.98 -32.07 -16.03
CA VAL A 739 67.17 -32.74 -17.05
C VAL A 739 65.98 -31.90 -17.52
N THR A 740 65.96 -31.65 -18.83
CA THR A 740 64.92 -30.95 -19.61
C THR A 740 63.52 -31.59 -19.41
N PRO A 741 62.48 -30.84 -19.03
CA PRO A 741 61.13 -31.40 -18.91
C PRO A 741 60.44 -31.48 -20.28
N THR A 742 59.91 -32.66 -20.61
CA THR A 742 58.98 -32.88 -21.73
C THR A 742 57.56 -32.76 -21.19
N ILE A 743 56.72 -31.90 -21.79
CA ILE A 743 55.32 -31.69 -21.41
C ILE A 743 54.43 -32.64 -22.20
N THR A 744 53.66 -33.48 -21.51
CA THR A 744 52.59 -34.29 -22.10
C THR A 744 51.25 -33.81 -21.54
N LEU A 745 50.37 -33.31 -22.42
CA LEU A 745 49.02 -32.87 -22.08
C LEU A 745 48.03 -34.04 -22.21
N THR A 746 47.19 -34.24 -21.20
CA THR A 746 46.05 -35.16 -21.24
C THR A 746 44.75 -34.35 -21.15
N PRO A 747 43.80 -34.49 -22.09
CA PRO A 747 42.57 -33.70 -22.09
C PRO A 747 41.56 -34.23 -21.07
N SER A 748 40.92 -33.34 -20.32
CA SER A 748 39.79 -33.65 -19.43
C SER A 748 38.50 -33.09 -20.03
N ILE A 749 37.52 -33.97 -20.22
CA ILE A 749 36.17 -33.66 -20.70
C ILE A 749 35.26 -33.51 -19.47
N THR A 750 34.61 -32.34 -19.36
CA THR A 750 33.68 -32.02 -18.27
C THR A 750 32.24 -32.23 -18.76
N PRO A 751 31.43 -33.12 -18.15
CA PRO A 751 30.02 -33.24 -18.52
C PRO A 751 29.15 -32.20 -17.81
N THR A 752 28.25 -31.58 -18.58
CA THR A 752 27.23 -30.63 -18.14
C THR A 752 26.05 -31.37 -17.49
N PRO A 753 25.53 -30.94 -16.32
CA PRO A 753 24.39 -31.60 -15.69
C PRO A 753 23.06 -31.22 -16.39
N ILE A 754 22.20 -32.23 -16.56
CA ILE A 754 20.81 -32.11 -17.02
C ILE A 754 19.92 -32.16 -15.77
N PHE A 755 19.05 -31.16 -15.57
CA PHE A 755 18.04 -31.16 -14.52
C PHE A 755 16.81 -31.96 -14.96
N SER A 756 16.38 -32.94 -14.17
CA SER A 756 15.04 -33.53 -14.27
C SER A 756 14.24 -33.24 -12.99
N TYR A 757 13.02 -32.75 -13.16
CA TYR A 757 12.10 -32.52 -12.05
C TYR A 757 11.33 -33.81 -11.74
N THR A 758 11.37 -34.24 -10.48
CA THR A 758 10.54 -35.34 -9.97
C THR A 758 9.46 -34.73 -9.06
N PRO A 759 8.16 -35.00 -9.28
CA PRO A 759 7.11 -34.43 -8.44
C PRO A 759 7.10 -35.08 -7.04
N SER A 760 6.98 -34.23 -6.02
CA SER A 760 6.90 -34.60 -4.60
C SER A 760 5.50 -35.12 -4.24
N PRO A 761 5.35 -36.18 -3.43
CA PRO A 761 4.04 -36.70 -3.05
C PRO A 761 3.34 -35.80 -2.00
N THR A 762 2.08 -35.48 -2.28
CA THR A 762 1.15 -34.76 -1.39
C THR A 762 0.81 -35.59 -0.15
N SER A 763 1.09 -35.08 1.04
CA SER A 763 0.61 -35.64 2.31
C SER A 763 -0.86 -35.24 2.54
N THR A 764 -1.73 -36.23 2.65
CA THR A 764 -3.15 -36.04 3.01
C THR A 764 -3.26 -36.06 4.54
N VAL A 765 -3.76 -34.99 5.15
CA VAL A 765 -3.99 -34.91 6.61
C VAL A 765 -5.40 -35.41 6.91
N THR A 766 -5.51 -36.46 7.73
CA THR A 766 -6.77 -36.96 8.26
C THR A 766 -7.12 -36.21 9.56
N PRO A 767 -8.30 -35.57 9.68
CA PRO A 767 -8.67 -34.88 10.91
C PRO A 767 -9.11 -35.88 11.99
N THR A 768 -8.54 -35.74 13.19
CA THR A 768 -8.97 -36.41 14.42
C THR A 768 -9.98 -35.51 15.14
N PRO A 769 -11.22 -35.95 15.43
CA PRO A 769 -12.15 -35.15 16.20
C PRO A 769 -11.74 -35.14 17.68
N THR A 770 -11.58 -33.95 18.24
CA THR A 770 -11.39 -33.74 19.68
C THR A 770 -12.68 -33.15 20.25
N ASP A 771 -13.47 -33.98 20.94
CA ASP A 771 -14.56 -33.50 21.78
C ASP A 771 -13.96 -32.93 23.07
N THR A 772 -14.03 -31.61 23.25
CA THR A 772 -13.79 -30.96 24.56
C THR A 772 -15.04 -30.18 24.92
N ALA A 773 -15.73 -30.66 25.96
CA ALA A 773 -16.85 -29.96 26.57
C ALA A 773 -16.34 -28.74 27.34
N THR A 774 -16.72 -27.54 26.88
CA THR A 774 -16.48 -26.29 27.58
C THR A 774 -17.64 -26.04 28.55
N ILE A 775 -17.40 -26.23 29.83
CA ILE A 775 -18.25 -25.68 30.90
C ILE A 775 -17.84 -24.22 31.06
N ASN A 776 -18.80 -23.32 30.85
CA ASN A 776 -18.64 -21.87 30.99
C ASN A 776 -19.02 -21.47 32.43
N PRO A 777 -18.08 -21.01 33.28
CA PRO A 777 -18.43 -20.30 34.49
C PRO A 777 -18.24 -18.80 34.24
N TYR A 778 -19.31 -18.02 34.21
CA TYR A 778 -19.59 -16.90 35.12
C TYR A 778 -20.91 -16.22 34.67
N PRO A 779 -21.75 -15.75 35.62
CA PRO A 779 -23.04 -15.10 35.39
C PRO A 779 -22.98 -13.76 34.68
#